data_AF-A0A3D3JGQ9-F1
#
_entry.id   AF-A0A3D3JGQ9-F1
#
_cell.length_a   1.000
_cell.length_b   1.000
_cell.length_c   1.000
_cell.angle_alpha   90.00
_cell.angle_beta   90.00
_cell.angle_gamma   90.00
#
_symmetry.space_group_name_H-M   'P 1'
#
loop_
_entity.id
_entity.type
_entity.pdbx_description
1 polymer ?
#
loop_
_entity_poly.entity_id
_entity_poly.type
_entity_poly.pdbx_seq_one_letter_code
_entity_poly.pdbx_strand_id
1 'polypeptide(L)'
;MTTAVSAQIPSTLNSQGVIHNSGTLEIVGDAIIRQDTIGGRVEYTRIGNDSQLVAHLTYWDLHFSGTARKKLIDVTEPIRARNLFSTADTLTILDLVAPSWISAEFTVRHEGIVNPGQRFGRFLLDGVRQQDISGRGSLPIIELINDSGAIVTRGGGLRVVERFDLQRGRLDNTTLDNISMLDQSWIWRDDSGSIATTPVGPRYHVRYYGESPQISGAEIPRGTTELGKLHQDNDSGLTLSSDAWVNDSMRLEGDIYTEATDSLRYKLFYVPAGTDPVFITGDEEVNGTMVRTTLQPGRTHVMNNRRTSMRFANAQLQGPVRRIELRVKPRTVPLPTNIGIDKVQRFFQVELQDAIGVPVPDSSYTLDFGYAWRVDKVDSVTYGPFEETPGPLRNKLDSLALERFVIDKYAADGLSILPTNADPFFRYSIATNVRNSGDFAIGLASYSTVWVLRTKLILEGAMRQYGGDVTPIMSTDLVASNILPLTPPPIYPYNLDPNRTTLTVAAMPDSIVDWIVVEFRTSPTDQAGHIQTGLLTKNGMIVDPTSFLPLPIRGIRPGEYHVAFLHRNHLAVMTDGRELVAPSNANRFVDMSNGANVFGGASAMKVLGLVGGTRLFGMVAGDVDQNGSITRTDQNLIWTDVDTHGIYALYDTDLDGILSTRDWNLSWNNRGRTSVVP
;
A
#
# COMPACT_ATOMS: atom_id res chain seq x y z
N MET A 1 -5.29 -14.48 -73.01
CA MET A 1 -5.14 -15.94 -73.07
C MET A 1 -5.60 -16.51 -71.75
N THR A 2 -6.72 -17.22 -71.77
CA THR A 2 -7.29 -17.97 -70.64
C THR A 2 -6.45 -19.22 -70.41
N THR A 3 -5.58 -19.19 -69.39
CA THR A 3 -4.90 -20.39 -68.91
C THR A 3 -5.89 -21.21 -68.09
N ALA A 4 -6.42 -22.27 -68.72
CA ALA A 4 -7.10 -23.33 -68.00
C ALA A 4 -6.08 -24.00 -67.06
N VAL A 5 -6.22 -23.76 -65.76
CA VAL A 5 -5.53 -24.53 -64.72
C VAL A 5 -6.15 -25.92 -64.74
N SER A 6 -5.46 -26.91 -65.31
CA SER A 6 -5.88 -28.30 -65.14
C SER A 6 -5.70 -28.66 -63.67
N ALA A 7 -6.80 -28.91 -62.96
CA ALA A 7 -6.73 -29.48 -61.62
C ALA A 7 -5.94 -30.80 -61.69
N GLN A 8 -4.84 -30.90 -60.94
CA GLN A 8 -4.09 -32.15 -60.84
C GLN A 8 -4.97 -33.20 -60.15
N ILE A 9 -5.00 -34.42 -60.70
CA ILE A 9 -5.82 -35.52 -60.15
C ILE A 9 -5.26 -35.90 -58.77
N PRO A 10 -6.10 -36.07 -57.73
CA PRO A 10 -5.65 -36.53 -56.42
C PRO A 10 -4.89 -37.85 -56.55
N SER A 11 -3.61 -37.86 -56.22
CA SER A 11 -2.79 -39.07 -56.08
C SER A 11 -2.36 -39.22 -54.62
N THR A 12 -1.93 -40.41 -54.21
CA THR A 12 -1.43 -40.65 -52.84
C THR A 12 -0.09 -41.35 -52.92
N LEU A 13 0.93 -40.78 -52.28
CA LEU A 13 2.19 -41.44 -51.99
C LEU A 13 2.02 -42.22 -50.68
N ASN A 14 1.89 -43.54 -50.77
CA ASN A 14 1.85 -44.43 -49.62
C ASN A 14 3.15 -45.26 -49.55
N SER A 15 4.04 -44.92 -48.63
CA SER A 15 5.30 -45.64 -48.41
C SER A 15 5.29 -46.41 -47.08
N GLN A 16 5.43 -47.72 -47.17
CA GLN A 16 5.65 -48.62 -46.03
C GLN A 16 7.14 -48.96 -45.83
N GLY A 17 8.02 -48.51 -46.73
CA GLY A 17 9.47 -48.76 -46.72
C GLY A 17 10.30 -47.48 -46.56
N VAL A 18 11.61 -47.58 -46.79
CA VAL A 18 12.55 -46.46 -46.67
C VAL A 18 12.77 -45.77 -48.02
N ILE A 19 12.51 -44.48 -48.07
CA ILE A 19 12.82 -43.56 -49.17
C ILE A 19 14.22 -42.99 -48.92
N HIS A 20 15.17 -43.37 -49.76
CA HIS A 20 16.51 -42.78 -49.79
C HIS A 20 16.53 -41.62 -50.78
N ASN A 21 16.44 -40.39 -50.28
CA ASN A 21 16.51 -39.19 -51.10
C ASN A 21 17.78 -38.39 -50.79
N SER A 22 18.53 -38.04 -51.84
CA SER A 22 19.65 -37.10 -51.80
C SER A 22 19.45 -35.90 -52.75
N GLY A 23 18.33 -35.86 -53.48
CA GLY A 23 17.97 -34.82 -54.42
C GLY A 23 16.64 -34.18 -54.03
N THR A 24 15.76 -33.92 -54.99
CA THR A 24 14.41 -33.38 -54.76
C THR A 24 13.36 -34.44 -54.95
N LEU A 25 12.52 -34.66 -53.94
CA LEU A 25 11.29 -35.45 -54.00
C LEU A 25 10.10 -34.49 -54.07
N GLU A 26 9.46 -34.42 -55.23
CA GLU A 26 8.24 -33.66 -55.42
C GLU A 26 7.01 -34.53 -55.12
N ILE A 27 6.14 -34.05 -54.24
CA ILE A 27 4.90 -34.69 -53.84
C ILE A 27 3.74 -33.78 -54.28
N VAL A 28 3.00 -34.27 -55.29
CA VAL A 28 1.82 -33.59 -55.85
C VAL A 28 0.51 -34.12 -55.22
N GLY A 29 0.56 -35.30 -54.62
CA GLY A 29 -0.56 -35.97 -53.98
C GLY A 29 -0.55 -35.90 -52.45
N ASP A 30 -1.45 -36.62 -51.79
CA ASP A 30 -1.41 -36.86 -50.35
C ASP A 30 -0.21 -37.74 -49.98
N ALA A 31 0.45 -37.49 -48.84
CA ALA A 31 1.57 -38.30 -48.37
C ALA A 31 1.22 -39.08 -47.10
N ILE A 32 1.45 -40.39 -47.14
CA ILE A 32 1.38 -41.32 -46.00
C ILE A 32 2.69 -42.10 -45.99
N ILE A 33 3.58 -41.81 -45.05
CA ILE A 33 4.94 -42.34 -45.03
C ILE A 33 5.23 -42.87 -43.63
N ARG A 34 5.70 -44.12 -43.52
CA ARG A 34 6.01 -44.75 -42.23
C ARG A 34 7.41 -44.48 -41.67
N GLN A 35 8.34 -43.99 -42.48
CA GLN A 35 9.70 -43.71 -42.01
C GLN A 35 9.77 -42.37 -41.27
N ASP A 36 10.69 -42.27 -40.31
CA ASP A 36 10.80 -41.08 -39.45
C ASP A 36 11.60 -39.94 -40.09
N THR A 37 12.39 -40.20 -41.13
CA THR A 37 13.29 -39.19 -41.71
C THR A 37 13.45 -39.32 -43.22
N ILE A 38 13.38 -38.22 -43.95
CA ILE A 38 13.70 -38.12 -45.38
C ILE A 38 14.86 -37.13 -45.59
N GLY A 39 15.93 -37.59 -46.22
CA GLY A 39 17.06 -36.75 -46.64
C GLY A 39 16.75 -35.90 -47.88
N GLY A 40 17.71 -35.06 -48.29
CA GLY A 40 17.55 -34.19 -49.45
C GLY A 40 16.41 -33.17 -49.28
N ARG A 41 15.79 -32.78 -50.39
CA ARG A 41 14.69 -31.81 -50.44
C ARG A 41 13.37 -32.49 -50.75
N VAL A 42 12.33 -32.14 -50.00
CA VAL A 42 10.95 -32.58 -50.25
C VAL A 42 10.07 -31.37 -50.51
N GLU A 43 9.27 -31.44 -51.57
CA GLU A 43 8.38 -30.35 -51.98
C GLU A 43 6.93 -30.83 -52.07
N TYR A 44 6.02 -30.12 -51.39
CA TYR A 44 4.58 -30.34 -51.51
C TYR A 44 3.98 -29.26 -52.41
N THR A 45 3.73 -29.58 -53.68
CA THR A 45 3.52 -28.59 -54.76
C THR A 45 2.10 -28.54 -55.32
N ARG A 46 1.15 -29.31 -54.76
CA ARG A 46 -0.22 -29.46 -55.29
C ARG A 46 -0.92 -28.11 -55.53
N ILE A 47 -1.42 -27.94 -56.76
CA ILE A 47 -2.26 -26.81 -57.18
C ILE A 47 -3.71 -27.28 -57.27
N GLY A 48 -4.60 -26.58 -56.56
CA GLY A 48 -6.03 -26.90 -56.50
C GLY A 48 -6.75 -26.08 -55.43
N ASN A 49 -8.09 -26.18 -55.40
CA ASN A 49 -8.94 -25.62 -54.33
C ASN A 49 -9.25 -26.66 -53.24
N ASP A 50 -8.48 -27.75 -53.20
CA ASP A 50 -8.64 -28.88 -52.31
C ASP A 50 -7.55 -28.88 -51.22
N SER A 51 -7.33 -30.04 -50.60
CA SER A 51 -6.29 -30.22 -49.60
C SER A 51 -5.26 -31.26 -50.02
N GLN A 52 -4.05 -31.11 -49.48
CA GLN A 52 -2.96 -32.07 -49.60
C GLN A 52 -2.57 -32.55 -48.20
N LEU A 53 -2.71 -33.84 -47.92
CA LEU A 53 -2.22 -34.40 -46.66
C LEU A 53 -0.68 -34.42 -46.65
N VAL A 54 -0.10 -33.88 -45.58
CA VAL A 54 1.35 -33.82 -45.37
C VAL A 54 1.75 -34.90 -44.37
N ALA A 55 2.79 -35.67 -44.66
CA ALA A 55 3.32 -36.65 -43.72
C ALA A 55 4.15 -35.95 -42.62
N HIS A 56 3.87 -36.25 -41.35
CA HIS A 56 4.62 -35.73 -40.21
C HIS A 56 5.83 -36.64 -39.94
N LEU A 57 7.03 -36.10 -40.19
CA LEU A 57 8.32 -36.76 -40.03
C LEU A 57 9.43 -35.70 -40.09
N THR A 58 10.68 -36.14 -39.98
CA THR A 58 11.86 -35.28 -40.10
C THR A 58 12.33 -35.14 -41.54
N TYR A 59 12.29 -33.93 -42.08
CA TYR A 59 12.80 -33.58 -43.40
C TYR A 59 14.15 -32.87 -43.25
N TRP A 60 15.08 -33.13 -44.17
CA TRP A 60 16.29 -32.29 -44.27
C TRP A 60 15.94 -30.90 -44.80
N ASP A 61 15.44 -30.80 -46.04
CA ASP A 61 14.81 -29.60 -46.59
C ASP A 61 13.33 -29.86 -46.90
N LEU A 62 12.46 -28.93 -46.49
CA LEU A 62 11.02 -28.97 -46.71
C LEU A 62 10.53 -27.68 -47.36
N HIS A 63 9.80 -27.83 -48.47
CA HIS A 63 9.22 -26.73 -49.22
C HIS A 63 7.72 -26.96 -49.47
N PHE A 64 6.92 -25.91 -49.28
CA PHE A 64 5.51 -25.91 -49.65
C PHE A 64 5.23 -24.85 -50.73
N SER A 65 4.48 -25.24 -51.74
CA SER A 65 3.99 -24.34 -52.79
C SER A 65 2.66 -24.83 -53.34
N GLY A 66 2.07 -24.05 -54.25
CA GLY A 66 0.77 -24.36 -54.83
C GLY A 66 -0.40 -23.99 -53.89
N THR A 67 -1.60 -23.98 -54.46
CA THR A 67 -2.79 -23.39 -53.82
C THR A 67 -3.60 -24.36 -52.97
N ALA A 68 -3.31 -25.67 -53.06
CA ALA A 68 -4.03 -26.65 -52.25
C ALA A 68 -3.61 -26.51 -50.77
N ARG A 69 -4.59 -26.55 -49.86
CA ARG A 69 -4.37 -26.41 -48.41
C ARG A 69 -3.57 -27.59 -47.88
N LYS A 70 -2.39 -27.34 -47.32
CA LYS A 70 -1.52 -28.38 -46.77
C LYS A 70 -2.05 -28.77 -45.40
N LYS A 71 -2.58 -29.98 -45.26
CA LYS A 71 -3.20 -30.48 -44.01
C LYS A 71 -2.15 -31.15 -43.15
N LEU A 72 -1.95 -30.59 -41.97
CA LEU A 72 -1.05 -31.06 -40.93
C LEU A 72 -1.92 -31.53 -39.75
N ILE A 73 -2.24 -32.82 -39.72
CA ILE A 73 -3.29 -33.38 -38.85
C ILE A 73 -2.78 -34.35 -37.79
N ASP A 74 -1.50 -34.74 -37.85
CA ASP A 74 -0.93 -35.61 -36.82
C ASP A 74 -0.62 -34.79 -35.56
N VAL A 75 -1.09 -35.29 -34.43
CA VAL A 75 -0.94 -34.68 -33.10
C VAL A 75 0.11 -35.38 -32.25
N THR A 76 0.66 -36.50 -32.74
CA THR A 76 1.63 -37.32 -32.02
C THR A 76 3.06 -36.92 -32.35
N GLU A 77 3.30 -36.49 -33.58
CA GLU A 77 4.62 -36.11 -34.08
C GLU A 77 4.55 -34.77 -34.84
N PRO A 78 5.58 -33.92 -34.75
CA PRO A 78 5.66 -32.71 -35.57
C PRO A 78 6.17 -32.99 -36.98
N ILE A 79 5.98 -32.00 -37.84
CA ILE A 79 6.85 -31.85 -39.00
C ILE A 79 8.11 -31.12 -38.57
N ARG A 80 9.27 -31.74 -38.81
CA ARG A 80 10.58 -31.18 -38.45
C ARG A 80 11.41 -30.92 -39.69
N ALA A 81 11.95 -29.73 -39.83
CA ALA A 81 12.86 -29.35 -40.93
C ALA A 81 14.25 -29.03 -40.38
N ARG A 82 15.24 -29.89 -40.68
CA ARG A 82 16.58 -29.79 -40.09
C ARG A 82 17.45 -28.69 -40.68
N ASN A 83 17.29 -28.41 -41.98
CA ASN A 83 18.13 -27.45 -42.69
C ASN A 83 17.31 -26.29 -43.28
N LEU A 84 16.24 -26.56 -44.03
CA LEU A 84 15.38 -25.53 -44.60
C LEU A 84 13.89 -25.85 -44.39
N PHE A 85 13.16 -24.92 -43.77
CA PHE A 85 11.71 -24.82 -43.91
C PHE A 85 11.37 -23.66 -44.83
N SER A 86 10.55 -23.88 -45.85
CA SER A 86 10.14 -22.79 -46.74
C SER A 86 8.74 -22.91 -47.31
N THR A 87 8.12 -21.77 -47.58
CA THR A 87 6.86 -21.68 -48.31
C THR A 87 6.97 -20.63 -49.42
N ALA A 88 6.35 -20.87 -50.57
CA ALA A 88 6.57 -20.06 -51.77
C ALA A 88 5.98 -18.65 -51.69
N ASP A 89 4.71 -18.53 -51.28
CA ASP A 89 3.95 -17.29 -51.37
C ASP A 89 2.74 -17.30 -50.43
N THR A 90 1.99 -16.19 -50.42
CA THR A 90 0.76 -16.02 -49.61
C THR A 90 -0.40 -16.94 -50.03
N LEU A 91 -0.33 -17.61 -51.19
CA LEU A 91 -1.32 -18.61 -51.60
C LEU A 91 -1.05 -19.98 -50.95
N THR A 92 0.17 -20.16 -50.43
CA THR A 92 0.56 -21.37 -49.71
C THR A 92 -0.02 -21.35 -48.30
N ILE A 93 -1.07 -22.16 -48.08
CA ILE A 93 -1.77 -22.27 -46.79
C ILE A 93 -1.40 -23.59 -46.10
N LEU A 94 -0.96 -23.49 -44.84
CA LEU A 94 -0.74 -24.62 -43.96
C LEU A 94 -1.86 -24.68 -42.91
N ASP A 95 -2.68 -25.72 -42.97
CA ASP A 95 -3.80 -25.97 -42.06
C ASP A 95 -3.38 -27.02 -41.02
N LEU A 96 -3.00 -26.56 -39.83
CA LEU A 96 -2.59 -27.34 -38.68
C LEU A 96 -3.80 -27.57 -37.75
N VAL A 97 -3.95 -28.77 -37.20
CA VAL A 97 -4.82 -28.99 -36.03
C VAL A 97 -4.16 -28.43 -34.77
N ALA A 98 -4.94 -27.96 -33.80
CA ALA A 98 -4.42 -27.20 -32.65
C ALA A 98 -3.28 -27.86 -31.85
N PRO A 99 -3.27 -29.20 -31.61
CA PRO A 99 -2.16 -29.84 -30.88
C PRO A 99 -0.90 -30.07 -31.72
N SER A 100 -0.99 -29.97 -33.05
CA SER A 100 0.15 -30.17 -33.96
C SER A 100 1.05 -28.93 -34.02
N TRP A 101 2.31 -29.15 -34.41
CA TRP A 101 3.28 -28.06 -34.56
C TRP A 101 4.28 -28.34 -35.68
N ILE A 102 4.91 -27.26 -36.14
CA ILE A 102 6.06 -27.31 -37.05
C ILE A 102 7.31 -26.98 -36.24
N SER A 103 8.41 -27.69 -36.48
CA SER A 103 9.74 -27.39 -35.94
C SER A 103 10.71 -27.14 -37.09
N ALA A 104 11.52 -26.08 -36.96
CA ALA A 104 12.62 -25.78 -37.86
C ALA A 104 13.90 -25.60 -37.05
N GLU A 105 15.00 -26.21 -37.50
CA GLU A 105 16.27 -26.25 -36.75
C GLU A 105 17.35 -25.32 -37.32
N PHE A 106 17.17 -24.75 -38.51
CA PHE A 106 18.20 -23.91 -39.14
C PHE A 106 17.65 -22.72 -39.95
N THR A 107 17.30 -22.88 -41.22
CA THR A 107 16.81 -21.78 -42.06
C THR A 107 15.28 -21.81 -42.19
N VAL A 108 14.64 -20.65 -42.02
CA VAL A 108 13.21 -20.45 -42.25
C VAL A 108 13.01 -19.36 -43.31
N ARG A 109 12.31 -19.70 -44.39
CA ARG A 109 11.90 -18.77 -45.46
C ARG A 109 10.40 -18.88 -45.71
N HIS A 110 9.61 -18.12 -44.97
CA HIS A 110 8.16 -18.29 -44.96
C HIS A 110 7.45 -17.06 -45.52
N GLU A 111 6.74 -17.25 -46.64
CA GLU A 111 5.85 -16.25 -47.28
C GLU A 111 4.36 -16.60 -47.15
N GLY A 112 4.04 -17.79 -46.67
CA GLY A 112 2.70 -18.36 -46.63
C GLY A 112 1.89 -17.95 -45.41
N ILE A 113 0.81 -18.67 -45.16
CA ILE A 113 -0.09 -18.42 -44.04
C ILE A 113 -0.34 -19.74 -43.31
N VAL A 114 0.00 -19.78 -42.03
CA VAL A 114 -0.41 -20.85 -41.11
C VAL A 114 -1.77 -20.50 -40.52
N ASN A 115 -2.73 -21.43 -40.64
CA ASN A 115 -4.10 -21.33 -40.11
C ASN A 115 -4.77 -19.95 -40.30
N PRO A 116 -5.09 -19.55 -41.54
CA PRO A 116 -5.69 -18.26 -41.84
C PRO A 116 -6.93 -17.96 -40.98
N GLY A 117 -6.94 -16.81 -40.30
CA GLY A 117 -8.04 -16.37 -39.44
C GLY A 117 -8.15 -17.09 -38.09
N GLN A 118 -7.25 -18.02 -37.78
CA GLN A 118 -7.19 -18.69 -36.47
C GLN A 118 -6.04 -18.11 -35.63
N ARG A 119 -6.13 -18.31 -34.30
CA ARG A 119 -5.13 -17.88 -33.31
C ARG A 119 -4.31 -19.04 -32.74
N PHE A 120 -4.31 -20.20 -33.39
CA PHE A 120 -3.53 -21.38 -33.01
C PHE A 120 -2.73 -21.92 -34.19
N GLY A 121 -1.63 -22.60 -33.90
CA GLY A 121 -0.68 -23.11 -34.89
C GLY A 121 0.73 -22.77 -34.46
N ARG A 122 1.40 -23.71 -33.79
CA ARG A 122 2.71 -23.51 -33.16
C ARG A 122 3.83 -23.74 -34.18
N PHE A 123 4.78 -22.82 -34.20
CA PHE A 123 5.99 -22.89 -35.01
C PHE A 123 7.22 -22.75 -34.10
N LEU A 124 7.97 -23.83 -33.94
CA LEU A 124 9.16 -23.91 -33.10
C LEU A 124 10.43 -23.60 -33.88
N LEU A 125 11.27 -22.77 -33.28
CA LEU A 125 12.65 -22.50 -33.64
C LEU A 125 13.53 -23.14 -32.57
N ASP A 126 13.88 -24.42 -32.75
CA ASP A 126 14.50 -25.29 -31.74
C ASP A 126 15.84 -25.87 -32.19
N GLY A 127 16.58 -25.12 -33.03
CA GLY A 127 17.90 -25.51 -33.51
C GLY A 127 19.01 -25.51 -32.45
N VAL A 128 20.19 -25.98 -32.84
CA VAL A 128 21.43 -25.93 -32.03
C VAL A 128 22.47 -24.92 -32.55
N ARG A 129 22.12 -24.19 -33.61
CA ARG A 129 22.91 -23.12 -34.24
C ARG A 129 22.04 -21.89 -34.41
N GLN A 130 22.64 -20.72 -34.60
CA GLN A 130 21.85 -19.51 -34.89
C GLN A 130 21.00 -19.73 -36.14
N GLN A 131 19.69 -19.50 -36.02
CA GLN A 131 18.72 -19.73 -37.10
C GLN A 131 18.53 -18.50 -37.97
N ASP A 132 18.48 -18.67 -39.28
CA ASP A 132 18.24 -17.59 -40.25
C ASP A 132 16.76 -17.54 -40.61
N ILE A 133 16.07 -16.46 -40.22
CA ILE A 133 14.64 -16.26 -40.42
C ILE A 133 14.41 -15.14 -41.43
N SER A 134 13.59 -15.42 -42.45
CA SER A 134 13.19 -14.42 -43.44
C SER A 134 11.82 -14.70 -44.04
N GLY A 135 11.32 -13.72 -44.80
CA GLY A 135 10.01 -13.72 -45.44
C GLY A 135 8.96 -12.89 -44.70
N ARG A 136 7.73 -12.88 -45.20
CA ARG A 136 6.62 -12.05 -44.68
C ARG A 136 5.36 -12.85 -44.33
N GLY A 137 5.50 -14.17 -44.25
CA GLY A 137 4.41 -15.08 -43.94
C GLY A 137 3.85 -14.89 -42.54
N SER A 138 2.63 -15.38 -42.35
CA SER A 138 1.85 -15.18 -41.13
C SER A 138 1.78 -16.47 -40.31
N LEU A 139 2.20 -16.36 -39.05
CA LEU A 139 2.23 -17.45 -38.07
C LEU A 139 1.42 -17.07 -36.84
N PRO A 140 0.51 -17.95 -36.37
CA PRO A 140 -0.21 -17.72 -35.12
C PRO A 140 0.71 -17.64 -33.92
N ILE A 141 1.53 -18.67 -33.69
CA ILE A 141 2.41 -18.77 -32.54
C ILE A 141 3.82 -19.12 -33.02
N ILE A 142 4.80 -18.32 -32.64
CA ILE A 142 6.23 -18.59 -32.86
C ILE A 142 6.89 -18.82 -31.50
N GLU A 143 7.69 -19.87 -31.35
CA GLU A 143 8.45 -20.14 -30.13
C GLU A 143 9.94 -20.23 -30.45
N LEU A 144 10.75 -19.36 -29.83
CA LEU A 144 12.21 -19.41 -29.92
C LEU A 144 12.77 -20.13 -28.70
N ILE A 145 13.34 -21.32 -28.93
CA ILE A 145 13.86 -22.21 -27.89
C ILE A 145 15.29 -22.67 -28.26
N ASN A 146 16.15 -21.72 -28.62
CA ASN A 146 17.47 -22.01 -29.17
C ASN A 146 18.53 -21.15 -28.49
N ASP A 147 19.46 -21.78 -27.78
CA ASP A 147 20.55 -21.11 -27.06
C ASP A 147 21.45 -20.25 -27.97
N SER A 148 21.60 -20.63 -29.24
CA SER A 148 22.33 -19.85 -30.24
C SER A 148 21.52 -18.70 -30.84
N GLY A 149 20.23 -18.59 -30.48
CA GLY A 149 19.33 -17.57 -30.95
C GLY A 149 18.88 -17.70 -32.40
N ALA A 150 18.28 -16.64 -32.92
CA ALA A 150 17.86 -16.52 -34.30
C ALA A 150 18.12 -15.10 -34.81
N ILE A 151 18.40 -14.96 -36.10
CA ILE A 151 18.62 -13.70 -36.78
C ILE A 151 17.54 -13.49 -37.84
N VAL A 152 17.00 -12.27 -37.92
CA VAL A 152 16.10 -11.87 -39.00
C VAL A 152 16.93 -11.28 -40.13
N THR A 153 16.68 -11.71 -41.37
CA THR A 153 17.46 -11.26 -42.54
C THR A 153 16.59 -10.94 -43.76
N ARG A 154 17.22 -10.38 -44.80
CA ARG A 154 16.69 -10.18 -46.16
C ARG A 154 15.49 -9.24 -46.27
N GLY A 155 15.48 -8.15 -45.50
CA GLY A 155 14.36 -7.20 -45.40
C GLY A 155 13.06 -7.88 -44.92
N GLY A 156 13.25 -8.98 -44.18
CA GLY A 156 12.22 -9.93 -43.79
C GLY A 156 11.74 -9.72 -42.35
N GLY A 157 10.82 -10.59 -41.96
CA GLY A 157 10.07 -10.47 -40.72
C GLY A 157 8.79 -11.27 -40.76
N LEU A 158 8.73 -12.36 -40.00
CA LEU A 158 7.49 -13.14 -39.86
C LEU A 158 6.42 -12.26 -39.18
N ARG A 159 5.15 -12.47 -39.56
CA ARG A 159 4.00 -11.79 -38.96
C ARG A 159 3.41 -12.68 -37.88
N VAL A 160 3.36 -12.17 -36.65
CA VAL A 160 2.83 -12.89 -35.48
C VAL A 160 1.37 -12.51 -35.29
N VAL A 161 0.46 -13.48 -35.37
CA VAL A 161 -0.99 -13.25 -35.22
C VAL A 161 -1.43 -13.27 -33.76
N GLU A 162 -0.95 -14.25 -32.99
CA GLU A 162 -1.36 -14.46 -31.61
C GLU A 162 -0.21 -14.21 -30.65
N ARG A 163 0.93 -14.90 -30.83
CA ARG A 163 1.97 -14.91 -29.80
C ARG A 163 3.37 -15.18 -30.30
N PHE A 164 4.35 -14.48 -29.75
CA PHE A 164 5.77 -14.78 -29.89
C PHE A 164 6.38 -15.12 -28.54
N ASP A 165 6.79 -16.37 -28.37
CA ASP A 165 7.39 -16.88 -27.14
C ASP A 165 8.91 -16.84 -27.25
N LEU A 166 9.53 -15.90 -26.54
CA LEU A 166 10.97 -15.81 -26.33
C LEU A 166 11.32 -16.67 -25.11
N GLN A 167 11.48 -17.97 -25.31
CA GLN A 167 11.75 -18.91 -24.21
C GLN A 167 13.24 -19.05 -23.95
N ARG A 168 14.06 -19.12 -25.01
CA ARG A 168 15.51 -19.32 -24.84
C ARG A 168 16.30 -18.77 -26.02
N GLY A 169 17.34 -18.02 -25.69
CA GLY A 169 18.20 -17.34 -26.66
C GLY A 169 17.66 -15.98 -27.09
N ARG A 170 18.38 -15.38 -28.04
CA ARG A 170 18.12 -14.02 -28.50
C ARG A 170 17.64 -13.99 -29.94
N LEU A 171 16.60 -13.20 -30.21
CA LEU A 171 16.27 -12.78 -31.57
C LEU A 171 17.08 -11.53 -31.93
N ASP A 172 18.03 -11.68 -32.85
CA ASP A 172 18.80 -10.61 -33.46
C ASP A 172 18.04 -10.04 -34.66
N ASN A 173 17.22 -9.02 -34.40
CA ASN A 173 16.50 -8.23 -35.38
C ASN A 173 17.03 -6.79 -35.43
N THR A 174 16.80 -6.12 -36.56
CA THR A 174 17.11 -4.69 -36.77
C THR A 174 15.83 -3.91 -37.07
N THR A 175 15.92 -2.61 -37.34
CA THR A 175 14.76 -1.82 -37.80
C THR A 175 14.31 -2.19 -39.22
N LEU A 176 15.21 -2.74 -40.05
CA LEU A 176 14.92 -3.18 -41.43
C LEU A 176 14.51 -4.65 -41.49
N ASP A 177 15.15 -5.49 -40.67
CA ASP A 177 14.91 -6.92 -40.57
C ASP A 177 14.22 -7.20 -39.23
N ASN A 178 12.89 -7.14 -39.20
CA ASN A 178 12.13 -7.11 -37.94
C ASN A 178 10.87 -7.97 -37.97
N ILE A 179 10.53 -8.59 -36.85
CA ILE A 179 9.25 -9.27 -36.69
C ILE A 179 8.11 -8.25 -36.63
N SER A 180 6.99 -8.59 -37.25
CA SER A 180 5.78 -7.79 -37.20
C SER A 180 4.74 -8.42 -36.28
N MET A 181 4.36 -7.70 -35.23
CA MET A 181 3.29 -8.06 -34.31
C MET A 181 1.96 -7.55 -34.86
N LEU A 182 0.98 -8.43 -35.06
CA LEU A 182 -0.38 -8.01 -35.40
C LEU A 182 -1.10 -7.44 -34.17
N ASP A 183 -2.19 -6.73 -34.41
CA ASP A 183 -2.96 -6.08 -33.36
C ASP A 183 -3.42 -7.07 -32.28
N GLN A 184 -3.22 -6.69 -31.02
CA GLN A 184 -3.55 -7.49 -29.82
C GLN A 184 -2.77 -8.80 -29.67
N SER A 185 -1.68 -8.98 -30.42
CA SER A 185 -0.78 -10.14 -30.23
C SER A 185 0.07 -9.99 -28.96
N TRP A 186 0.66 -11.10 -28.54
CA TRP A 186 1.44 -11.22 -27.32
C TRP A 186 2.92 -11.48 -27.59
N ILE A 187 3.78 -10.94 -26.74
CA ILE A 187 5.15 -11.42 -26.55
C ILE A 187 5.20 -12.03 -25.16
N TRP A 188 5.58 -13.29 -25.05
CA TRP A 188 5.85 -13.94 -23.78
C TRP A 188 7.35 -14.15 -23.65
N ARG A 189 7.95 -13.60 -22.60
CA ARG A 189 9.39 -13.59 -22.41
C ARG A 189 9.78 -14.30 -21.12
N ASP A 190 10.49 -15.40 -21.30
CA ASP A 190 11.16 -16.12 -20.23
C ASP A 190 12.46 -15.40 -19.79
N ASP A 191 13.00 -15.73 -18.62
CA ASP A 191 14.26 -15.17 -18.12
C ASP A 191 15.48 -15.50 -19.00
N SER A 192 15.39 -16.54 -19.82
CA SER A 192 16.42 -17.00 -20.75
C SER A 192 16.23 -16.50 -22.18
N GLY A 193 15.14 -15.78 -22.46
CA GLY A 193 14.81 -15.21 -23.77
C GLY A 193 15.14 -13.71 -23.89
N SER A 194 15.43 -13.24 -25.09
CA SER A 194 15.51 -11.79 -25.37
C SER A 194 15.31 -11.44 -26.85
N ILE A 195 15.13 -10.15 -27.12
CA ILE A 195 15.04 -9.58 -28.48
C ILE A 195 15.91 -8.33 -28.58
N ALA A 196 16.50 -8.10 -29.76
CA ALA A 196 17.47 -7.04 -29.97
C ALA A 196 16.85 -5.66 -30.20
N THR A 197 15.80 -5.59 -31.03
CA THR A 197 15.14 -4.37 -31.45
C THR A 197 13.64 -4.49 -31.22
N THR A 198 12.96 -3.37 -30.94
CA THR A 198 11.51 -3.37 -30.70
C THR A 198 10.76 -3.90 -31.92
N PRO A 199 9.87 -4.90 -31.75
CA PRO A 199 9.03 -5.40 -32.85
C PRO A 199 8.15 -4.32 -33.47
N VAL A 200 7.84 -4.47 -34.75
CA VAL A 200 6.95 -3.56 -35.46
C VAL A 200 5.51 -3.99 -35.26
N GLY A 201 4.67 -3.15 -34.67
CA GLY A 201 3.24 -3.45 -34.55
C GLY A 201 2.44 -2.26 -34.06
N PRO A 202 1.13 -2.19 -34.35
CA PRO A 202 0.29 -1.07 -33.95
C PRO A 202 -0.03 -1.09 -32.45
N ARG A 203 -0.36 -2.27 -31.91
CA ARG A 203 -0.59 -2.49 -30.48
C ARG A 203 -0.42 -3.97 -30.14
N TYR A 204 0.38 -4.28 -29.14
CA TYR A 204 0.63 -5.65 -28.66
C TYR A 204 0.78 -5.67 -27.14
N HIS A 205 0.94 -6.87 -26.59
CA HIS A 205 0.97 -7.12 -25.17
C HIS A 205 2.25 -7.83 -24.79
N VAL A 206 2.72 -7.64 -23.56
CA VAL A 206 3.94 -8.27 -23.06
C VAL A 206 3.65 -9.00 -21.77
N ARG A 207 4.14 -10.24 -21.70
CA ARG A 207 4.13 -11.07 -20.50
C ARG A 207 5.56 -11.47 -20.17
N TYR A 208 5.97 -11.28 -18.93
CA TYR A 208 7.20 -11.81 -18.38
C TYR A 208 6.87 -12.98 -17.45
N TYR A 209 7.69 -14.02 -17.50
CA TYR A 209 7.63 -15.18 -16.62
C TYR A 209 9.04 -15.77 -16.49
N GLY A 210 9.23 -16.68 -15.54
CA GLY A 210 10.53 -17.30 -15.27
C GLY A 210 10.77 -17.42 -13.77
N GLU A 211 11.96 -17.90 -13.41
CA GLU A 211 12.35 -18.12 -12.01
C GLU A 211 13.44 -17.14 -11.54
N SER A 212 14.09 -16.42 -12.46
CA SER A 212 15.21 -15.50 -12.18
C SER A 212 14.83 -14.03 -12.40
N PRO A 213 15.44 -13.06 -11.69
CA PRO A 213 15.18 -11.63 -11.91
C PRO A 213 15.44 -11.23 -13.37
N GLN A 214 14.50 -10.49 -13.96
CA GLN A 214 14.58 -10.06 -15.37
C GLN A 214 14.80 -8.56 -15.51
N ILE A 215 15.45 -8.16 -16.60
CA ILE A 215 15.50 -6.76 -17.06
C ILE A 215 14.69 -6.68 -18.36
N SER A 216 13.77 -5.71 -18.43
CA SER A 216 12.99 -5.47 -19.64
C SER A 216 13.92 -5.20 -20.83
N GLY A 217 13.50 -5.60 -22.01
CA GLY A 217 14.26 -5.44 -23.24
C GLY A 217 13.48 -4.65 -24.29
N ALA A 218 13.85 -4.85 -25.55
CA ALA A 218 13.25 -4.12 -26.65
C ALA A 218 11.77 -4.51 -26.91
N GLU A 219 11.29 -5.61 -26.34
CA GLU A 219 9.87 -5.98 -26.33
C GLU A 219 8.98 -4.96 -25.61
N ILE A 220 9.52 -4.11 -24.72
CA ILE A 220 8.79 -2.94 -24.25
C ILE A 220 8.96 -1.82 -25.28
N PRO A 221 7.88 -1.40 -25.98
CA PRO A 221 7.97 -0.34 -26.95
C PRO A 221 8.29 0.99 -26.28
N ARG A 222 9.06 1.83 -26.99
CA ARG A 222 9.40 3.20 -26.53
C ARG A 222 8.31 4.22 -26.82
N GLY A 223 7.36 3.89 -27.68
CA GLY A 223 6.20 4.73 -27.94
C GLY A 223 5.17 4.67 -26.81
N THR A 224 4.17 5.54 -26.89
CA THR A 224 3.20 5.74 -25.80
C THR A 224 1.89 5.00 -26.01
N THR A 225 1.69 4.35 -27.16
CA THR A 225 0.39 3.79 -27.57
C THR A 225 0.42 2.29 -27.89
N GLU A 226 1.59 1.72 -28.06
CA GLU A 226 1.80 0.38 -28.62
C GLU A 226 1.65 -0.72 -27.55
N LEU A 227 2.09 -0.48 -26.31
CA LEU A 227 1.95 -1.46 -25.24
C LEU A 227 0.53 -1.41 -24.65
N GLY A 228 -0.27 -2.43 -24.97
CA GLY A 228 -1.63 -2.60 -24.44
C GLY A 228 -1.62 -3.13 -23.02
N LYS A 229 -1.21 -4.39 -22.85
CA LYS A 229 -1.20 -5.09 -21.56
C LYS A 229 0.20 -5.45 -21.13
N LEU A 230 0.47 -5.30 -19.83
CA LEU A 230 1.70 -5.76 -19.20
C LEU A 230 1.35 -6.77 -18.10
N HIS A 231 1.79 -8.00 -18.29
CA HIS A 231 1.70 -9.05 -17.28
C HIS A 231 3.11 -9.33 -16.76
N GLN A 232 3.31 -9.07 -15.47
CA GLN A 232 4.53 -9.43 -14.77
C GLN A 232 4.25 -10.65 -13.89
N ASP A 233 4.45 -11.84 -14.47
CA ASP A 233 4.19 -13.12 -13.80
C ASP A 233 5.49 -13.80 -13.33
N ASN A 234 6.61 -13.06 -13.33
CA ASN A 234 7.88 -13.55 -12.79
C ASN A 234 8.01 -13.12 -11.31
N ASP A 235 7.92 -14.08 -10.41
CA ASP A 235 7.97 -13.88 -8.96
C ASP A 235 9.29 -13.26 -8.49
N SER A 236 10.39 -13.45 -9.22
CA SER A 236 11.71 -12.86 -8.92
C SER A 236 11.82 -11.38 -9.35
N GLY A 237 10.80 -10.85 -10.02
CA GLY A 237 10.65 -9.42 -10.34
C GLY A 237 11.25 -8.98 -11.68
N LEU A 238 10.77 -7.83 -12.15
CA LEU A 238 11.13 -7.21 -13.44
C LEU A 238 11.69 -5.82 -13.22
N THR A 239 12.93 -5.58 -13.64
CA THR A 239 13.52 -4.25 -13.66
C THR A 239 13.32 -3.60 -15.02
N LEU A 240 12.70 -2.43 -15.06
CA LEU A 240 12.56 -1.65 -16.28
C LEU A 240 13.91 -1.05 -16.71
N SER A 241 14.16 -1.07 -18.01
CA SER A 241 15.32 -0.48 -18.68
C SER A 241 14.98 0.77 -19.48
N SER A 242 13.71 1.16 -19.49
CA SER A 242 13.16 2.33 -20.17
C SER A 242 11.80 2.68 -19.57
N ASP A 243 11.31 3.89 -19.85
CA ASP A 243 9.92 4.24 -19.58
C ASP A 243 8.97 3.32 -20.35
N ALA A 244 7.80 3.04 -19.77
CA ALA A 244 6.80 2.15 -20.34
C ALA A 244 5.38 2.72 -20.20
N TRP A 245 4.58 2.66 -21.26
CA TRP A 245 3.18 3.11 -21.27
C TRP A 245 2.22 1.94 -21.41
N VAL A 246 1.57 1.55 -20.32
CA VAL A 246 0.55 0.49 -20.33
C VAL A 246 -0.81 1.10 -20.61
N ASN A 247 -1.40 0.77 -21.77
CA ASN A 247 -2.58 1.44 -22.30
C ASN A 247 -3.92 0.80 -21.92
N ASP A 248 -3.94 -0.49 -21.54
CA ASP A 248 -5.18 -1.25 -21.34
C ASP A 248 -5.28 -1.87 -19.93
N SER A 249 -4.32 -2.72 -19.54
CA SER A 249 -4.35 -3.37 -18.21
C SER A 249 -2.97 -3.81 -17.74
N MET A 250 -2.80 -3.85 -16.42
CA MET A 250 -1.56 -4.29 -15.78
C MET A 250 -1.88 -5.33 -14.72
N ARG A 251 -1.15 -6.44 -14.74
CA ARG A 251 -1.23 -7.54 -13.78
C ARG A 251 0.17 -7.81 -13.24
N LEU A 252 0.30 -7.88 -11.92
CA LEU A 252 1.52 -8.22 -11.21
C LEU A 252 1.26 -9.46 -10.36
N GLU A 253 2.10 -10.48 -10.54
CA GLU A 253 2.31 -11.64 -9.66
C GLU A 253 3.69 -11.56 -8.98
N GLY A 254 4.62 -10.81 -9.59
CA GLY A 254 5.86 -10.33 -8.95
C GLY A 254 6.05 -8.82 -9.11
N ASP A 255 7.10 -8.28 -8.49
CA ASP A 255 7.34 -6.84 -8.46
C ASP A 255 7.83 -6.27 -9.79
N ILE A 256 7.60 -4.96 -9.97
CA ILE A 256 8.24 -4.16 -11.00
C ILE A 256 9.14 -3.12 -10.35
N TYR A 257 10.42 -3.14 -10.70
CA TYR A 257 11.40 -2.14 -10.31
C TYR A 257 11.57 -1.13 -11.43
N THR A 258 11.27 0.15 -11.19
CA THR A 258 11.46 1.17 -12.22
C THR A 258 12.81 1.88 -12.10
N GLU A 259 13.66 1.44 -11.18
CA GLU A 259 14.93 2.11 -10.86
C GLU A 259 16.01 1.06 -10.63
N ALA A 260 17.04 1.05 -11.48
CA ALA A 260 18.22 0.21 -11.26
C ALA A 260 19.12 0.79 -10.17
N THR A 261 19.15 2.12 -10.06
CA THR A 261 19.85 2.89 -9.03
C THR A 261 19.06 4.17 -8.73
N ASP A 262 19.39 4.87 -7.64
CA ASP A 262 18.77 6.18 -7.36
C ASP A 262 19.07 7.25 -8.43
N SER A 263 20.08 7.05 -9.29
CA SER A 263 20.45 7.96 -10.37
C SER A 263 19.91 7.56 -11.74
N LEU A 264 19.50 6.30 -11.92
CA LEU A 264 18.94 5.78 -13.16
C LEU A 264 17.51 5.30 -12.91
N ARG A 265 16.56 6.20 -13.19
CA ARG A 265 15.13 6.00 -12.94
C ARG A 265 14.34 6.04 -14.23
N TYR A 266 13.44 5.09 -14.37
CA TYR A 266 12.42 5.01 -15.40
C TYR A 266 11.04 5.15 -14.76
N LYS A 267 10.04 5.45 -15.58
CA LYS A 267 8.66 5.65 -15.16
C LYS A 267 7.74 4.63 -15.81
N LEU A 268 6.87 4.06 -15.00
CA LEU A 268 5.78 3.21 -15.46
C LEU A 268 4.50 4.04 -15.57
N PHE A 269 4.12 4.41 -16.79
CA PHE A 269 2.89 5.13 -17.08
C PHE A 269 1.73 4.15 -17.22
N TYR A 270 0.70 4.32 -16.39
CA TYR A 270 -0.55 3.57 -16.49
C TYR A 270 -1.67 4.50 -16.95
N VAL A 271 -2.09 4.30 -18.19
CA VAL A 271 -3.02 5.18 -18.91
C VAL A 271 -4.49 4.95 -18.56
N PRO A 272 -4.99 3.72 -18.28
CA PRO A 272 -6.40 3.50 -18.03
C PRO A 272 -6.98 4.32 -16.88
N ALA A 273 -8.12 4.99 -17.16
CA ALA A 273 -8.84 5.81 -16.19
C ALA A 273 -9.87 5.05 -15.35
N GLY A 274 -10.44 3.98 -15.91
CA GLY A 274 -11.56 3.23 -15.34
C GLY A 274 -11.16 1.93 -14.63
N THR A 275 -9.90 1.53 -14.76
CA THR A 275 -9.36 0.30 -14.18
C THR A 275 -8.13 0.61 -13.33
N ASP A 276 -7.80 -0.34 -12.45
CA ASP A 276 -6.61 -0.32 -11.62
C ASP A 276 -5.69 -1.49 -12.00
N PRO A 277 -4.38 -1.37 -11.73
CA PRO A 277 -3.49 -2.52 -11.73
C PRO A 277 -4.02 -3.61 -10.80
N VAL A 278 -3.87 -4.86 -11.22
CA VAL A 278 -4.25 -6.03 -10.44
C VAL A 278 -3.00 -6.63 -9.80
N PHE A 279 -2.97 -6.66 -8.48
CA PHE A 279 -1.94 -7.31 -7.65
C PHE A 279 -2.50 -8.66 -7.18
N ILE A 280 -1.90 -9.76 -7.62
CA ILE A 280 -2.50 -11.10 -7.61
C ILE A 280 -2.37 -11.78 -6.24
N THR A 281 -1.14 -11.95 -5.76
CA THR A 281 -0.84 -12.46 -4.41
C THR A 281 -1.15 -11.39 -3.38
N GLY A 282 -0.88 -10.13 -3.73
CA GLY A 282 -1.12 -8.94 -2.95
C GLY A 282 0.06 -8.44 -2.13
N ASP A 283 1.21 -9.10 -2.21
CA ASP A 283 2.48 -8.61 -1.67
C ASP A 283 3.38 -7.99 -2.74
N GLU A 284 2.92 -7.89 -3.99
CA GLU A 284 3.64 -7.24 -5.08
C GLU A 284 3.47 -5.72 -5.03
N GLU A 285 4.48 -5.01 -5.54
CA GLU A 285 4.46 -3.58 -5.73
C GLU A 285 5.32 -3.10 -6.90
N VAL A 286 4.99 -1.91 -7.41
CA VAL A 286 5.88 -1.12 -8.27
C VAL A 286 6.85 -0.37 -7.36
N ASN A 287 8.07 -0.90 -7.21
CA ASN A 287 9.15 -0.25 -6.47
C ASN A 287 9.83 0.80 -7.37
N GLY A 288 9.54 2.07 -7.09
CA GLY A 288 9.93 3.20 -7.92
C GLY A 288 8.74 4.04 -8.33
N THR A 289 8.78 4.60 -9.54
CA THR A 289 7.87 5.62 -10.03
C THR A 289 6.76 5.03 -10.91
N MET A 290 5.52 5.21 -10.47
CA MET A 290 4.31 4.98 -11.26
C MET A 290 3.63 6.32 -11.56
N VAL A 291 3.15 6.47 -12.80
CA VAL A 291 2.44 7.67 -13.25
C VAL A 291 1.04 7.32 -13.73
N ARG A 292 0.02 7.94 -13.16
CA ARG A 292 -1.35 7.94 -13.73
C ARG A 292 -1.51 9.13 -14.66
N THR A 293 -1.82 8.89 -15.93
CA THR A 293 -1.95 9.95 -16.94
C THR A 293 -3.39 10.31 -17.30
N THR A 294 -4.35 9.45 -16.94
CA THR A 294 -5.77 9.74 -17.10
C THR A 294 -6.46 9.61 -15.75
N LEU A 295 -7.01 10.72 -15.26
CA LEU A 295 -7.61 10.82 -13.94
C LEU A 295 -9.12 10.97 -14.05
N GLN A 296 -9.84 10.29 -13.18
CA GLN A 296 -11.29 10.41 -13.04
C GLN A 296 -11.61 10.94 -11.64
N PRO A 297 -12.01 12.21 -11.49
CA PRO A 297 -12.43 12.74 -10.20
C PRO A 297 -13.64 11.97 -9.65
N GLY A 298 -13.66 11.75 -8.34
CA GLY A 298 -14.62 10.92 -7.61
C GLY A 298 -14.22 9.44 -7.51
N ARG A 299 -13.27 8.97 -8.34
CA ARG A 299 -12.72 7.62 -8.31
C ARG A 299 -11.39 7.58 -7.56
N THR A 300 -11.19 6.54 -6.76
CA THR A 300 -9.89 6.21 -6.17
C THR A 300 -9.03 5.51 -7.22
N HIS A 301 -7.81 6.00 -7.44
CA HIS A 301 -6.84 5.38 -8.34
C HIS A 301 -5.80 4.64 -7.52
N VAL A 302 -5.71 3.32 -7.69
CA VAL A 302 -4.65 2.52 -7.05
C VAL A 302 -3.31 2.84 -7.70
N MET A 303 -2.25 2.92 -6.92
CA MET A 303 -0.92 3.27 -7.40
C MET A 303 0.01 2.06 -7.29
N ASN A 304 1.16 2.24 -6.63
CA ASN A 304 2.26 1.28 -6.61
C ASN A 304 1.95 -0.06 -5.95
N ASN A 305 0.94 -0.15 -5.09
CA ASN A 305 0.47 -1.41 -4.51
C ASN A 305 -1.02 -1.32 -4.22
N ARG A 306 -1.65 -2.46 -3.90
CA ARG A 306 -3.10 -2.57 -3.72
C ARG A 306 -3.72 -1.68 -2.63
N ARG A 307 -2.91 -1.09 -1.73
CA ARG A 307 -3.37 -0.20 -0.65
C ARG A 307 -2.88 1.24 -0.77
N THR A 308 -1.98 1.52 -1.70
CA THR A 308 -1.53 2.89 -1.99
C THR A 308 -2.41 3.47 -3.07
N SER A 309 -3.02 4.63 -2.83
CA SER A 309 -4.00 5.19 -3.75
C SER A 309 -4.08 6.71 -3.68
N MET A 310 -4.63 7.31 -4.73
CA MET A 310 -4.83 8.75 -4.83
C MET A 310 -6.25 9.04 -5.34
N ARG A 311 -6.93 10.01 -4.73
CA ARG A 311 -8.31 10.36 -5.10
C ARG A 311 -8.52 11.86 -5.02
N PHE A 312 -9.06 12.44 -6.08
CA PHE A 312 -9.69 13.76 -6.01
C PHE A 312 -11.19 13.56 -5.83
N ALA A 313 -11.81 14.19 -4.82
CA ALA A 313 -13.23 13.93 -4.56
C ALA A 313 -14.15 14.42 -5.70
N ASN A 314 -13.75 15.48 -6.41
CA ASN A 314 -14.45 16.03 -7.56
C ASN A 314 -13.49 16.86 -8.44
N ALA A 315 -13.97 17.30 -9.61
CA ALA A 315 -13.16 18.06 -10.57
C ALA A 315 -12.68 19.41 -10.03
N GLN A 316 -13.42 20.03 -9.11
CA GLN A 316 -13.02 21.30 -8.50
C GLN A 316 -11.80 21.11 -7.59
N LEU A 317 -11.79 20.07 -6.75
CA LEU A 317 -10.64 19.75 -5.90
C LEU A 317 -9.45 19.17 -6.69
N GLN A 318 -9.68 18.60 -7.86
CA GLN A 318 -8.60 18.21 -8.78
C GLN A 318 -7.84 19.42 -9.34
N GLY A 319 -8.52 20.54 -9.55
CA GLY A 319 -7.91 21.75 -10.08
C GLY A 319 -7.21 21.51 -11.45
N PRO A 320 -5.99 22.02 -11.65
CA PRO A 320 -5.28 21.86 -12.92
C PRO A 320 -4.57 20.52 -13.08
N VAL A 321 -4.57 19.65 -12.07
CA VAL A 321 -3.87 18.36 -12.10
C VAL A 321 -4.46 17.45 -13.18
N ARG A 322 -3.60 16.86 -14.01
CA ARG A 322 -3.97 15.87 -15.04
C ARG A 322 -3.13 14.60 -14.94
N ARG A 323 -2.01 14.62 -14.22
CA ARG A 323 -1.18 13.45 -13.98
C ARG A 323 -0.76 13.38 -12.52
N ILE A 324 -0.67 12.16 -11.99
CA ILE A 324 -0.14 11.88 -10.66
C ILE A 324 1.11 11.04 -10.87
N GLU A 325 2.26 11.58 -10.48
CA GLU A 325 3.50 10.83 -10.38
C GLU A 325 3.73 10.48 -8.91
N LEU A 326 3.81 9.18 -8.62
CA LEU A 326 4.10 8.66 -7.30
C LEU A 326 5.30 7.73 -7.36
N ARG A 327 6.37 8.13 -6.68
CA ARG A 327 7.50 7.28 -6.39
C ARG A 327 7.33 6.66 -5.01
N VAL A 328 7.39 5.34 -4.93
CA VAL A 328 7.38 4.60 -3.66
C VAL A 328 8.64 3.77 -3.55
N LYS A 329 9.41 3.98 -2.49
CA LYS A 329 10.61 3.20 -2.17
C LYS A 329 10.38 2.46 -0.85
N PRO A 330 10.00 1.17 -0.91
CA PRO A 330 9.97 0.34 0.29
C PRO A 330 11.39 0.20 0.86
N ARG A 331 11.48 -0.17 2.13
CA ARG A 331 12.76 -0.41 2.86
C ARG A 331 13.73 0.77 2.87
N THR A 332 13.23 1.98 2.63
CA THR A 332 14.07 3.17 2.47
C THR A 332 13.81 4.12 3.63
N VAL A 333 14.87 4.48 4.36
CA VAL A 333 14.79 5.44 5.46
C VAL A 333 14.52 6.84 4.87
N PRO A 334 13.41 7.49 5.24
CA PRO A 334 13.13 8.85 4.78
C PRO A 334 14.21 9.83 5.27
N LEU A 335 14.69 10.71 4.37
CA LEU A 335 15.69 11.73 4.70
C LEU A 335 15.03 12.97 5.32
N PRO A 336 15.68 13.71 6.24
CA PRO A 336 17.05 13.53 6.73
C PRO A 336 17.21 12.42 7.79
N THR A 337 18.35 11.70 7.72
CA THR A 337 18.69 10.45 8.43
C THR A 337 18.66 10.47 9.97
N ASN A 338 18.55 11.65 10.60
CA ASN A 338 18.59 11.77 12.07
C ASN A 338 17.25 11.43 12.75
N ILE A 339 16.21 11.09 11.97
CA ILE A 339 14.81 10.89 12.39
C ILE A 339 14.38 9.42 12.14
N GLY A 340 15.31 8.47 12.26
CA GLY A 340 15.09 7.05 11.92
C GLY A 340 14.37 6.22 12.99
N ILE A 341 14.06 6.79 14.15
CA ILE A 341 13.39 6.06 15.25
C ILE A 341 11.87 6.22 15.24
N ASP A 342 11.35 7.24 14.57
CA ASP A 342 9.94 7.64 14.56
C ASP A 342 9.30 7.57 13.16
N LYS A 343 10.04 7.07 12.16
CA LYS A 343 9.60 6.92 10.78
C LYS A 343 9.62 5.46 10.34
N VAL A 344 8.60 5.05 9.59
CA VAL A 344 8.57 3.79 8.85
C VAL A 344 9.64 3.84 7.76
N GLN A 345 10.30 2.71 7.50
CA GLN A 345 11.27 2.53 6.42
C GLN A 345 10.57 2.43 5.07
N ARG A 346 9.85 3.47 4.68
CA ARG A 346 9.19 3.61 3.39
C ARG A 346 9.13 5.09 3.02
N PHE A 347 9.58 5.39 1.81
CA PHE A 347 9.64 6.75 1.29
C PHE A 347 8.66 6.93 0.13
N PHE A 348 7.98 8.08 0.13
CA PHE A 348 7.10 8.49 -0.95
C PHE A 348 7.58 9.82 -1.52
N GLN A 349 7.51 9.98 -2.82
CA GLN A 349 7.67 11.28 -3.46
C GLN A 349 6.53 11.48 -4.44
N VAL A 350 5.75 12.54 -4.19
CA VAL A 350 4.53 12.87 -4.91
C VAL A 350 4.79 14.09 -5.78
N GLU A 351 4.44 14.00 -7.05
CA GLU A 351 4.44 15.15 -7.95
C GLU A 351 3.14 15.18 -8.74
N LEU A 352 2.37 16.26 -8.56
CA LEU A 352 1.15 16.48 -9.31
C LEU A 352 1.43 17.39 -10.49
N GLN A 353 1.04 16.96 -11.68
CA GLN A 353 1.41 17.63 -12.93
C GLN A 353 0.18 17.94 -13.77
N ASP A 354 0.31 18.92 -14.66
CA ASP A 354 -0.70 19.26 -15.65
C ASP A 354 -0.68 18.29 -16.86
N ALA A 355 -1.41 18.62 -17.92
CA ALA A 355 -1.54 17.76 -19.10
C ALA A 355 -0.22 17.55 -19.86
N ILE A 356 0.75 18.45 -19.71
CA ILE A 356 2.04 18.43 -20.41
C ILE A 356 3.18 17.96 -19.51
N GLY A 357 2.90 17.65 -18.24
CA GLY A 357 3.89 17.14 -17.27
C GLY A 357 4.59 18.22 -16.46
N VAL A 358 4.06 19.45 -16.44
CA VAL A 358 4.60 20.53 -15.61
C VAL A 358 4.02 20.44 -14.20
N PRO A 359 4.83 20.58 -13.13
CA PRO A 359 4.35 20.59 -11.76
C PRO A 359 3.25 21.63 -11.55
N VAL A 360 2.16 21.21 -10.93
CA VAL A 360 1.05 22.06 -10.56
C VAL A 360 1.35 22.73 -9.22
N PRO A 361 1.14 24.06 -9.08
CA PRO A 361 1.36 24.76 -7.81
C PRO A 361 0.58 24.15 -6.65
N ASP A 362 1.24 24.03 -5.51
CA ASP A 362 0.60 23.57 -4.26
C ASP A 362 -0.61 24.43 -3.89
N SER A 363 -1.52 23.86 -3.10
CA SER A 363 -2.82 24.46 -2.70
C SER A 363 -3.81 24.72 -3.84
N SER A 364 -3.45 24.50 -5.11
CA SER A 364 -4.39 24.57 -6.25
C SER A 364 -5.25 23.31 -6.44
N TYR A 365 -5.00 22.29 -5.62
CA TYR A 365 -5.70 21.02 -5.59
C TYR A 365 -5.89 20.56 -4.14
N THR A 366 -6.74 19.56 -3.95
CA THR A 366 -6.90 18.85 -2.68
C THR A 366 -7.22 17.40 -2.99
N LEU A 367 -6.45 16.46 -2.43
CA LEU A 367 -6.65 15.03 -2.63
C LEU A 367 -6.71 14.25 -1.32
N ASP A 368 -7.23 13.03 -1.43
CA ASP A 368 -7.05 11.97 -0.45
C ASP A 368 -5.89 11.08 -0.93
N PHE A 369 -4.90 10.89 -0.06
CA PHE A 369 -3.75 10.02 -0.28
C PHE A 369 -3.89 8.78 0.62
N GLY A 370 -4.19 7.63 0.02
CA GLY A 370 -4.09 6.33 0.67
C GLY A 370 -2.64 5.84 0.68
N TYR A 371 -2.11 5.54 1.85
CA TYR A 371 -0.74 5.10 2.05
C TYR A 371 -0.70 3.79 2.84
N ALA A 372 0.31 2.98 2.56
CA ALA A 372 0.46 1.64 3.13
C ALA A 372 1.92 1.29 3.36
N TRP A 373 2.18 0.42 4.33
CA TRP A 373 3.50 -0.10 4.67
C TRP A 373 3.41 -1.49 5.30
N ARG A 374 4.53 -2.22 5.32
CA ARG A 374 4.63 -3.58 5.85
C ARG A 374 4.98 -3.55 7.33
N VAL A 375 4.23 -4.29 8.14
CA VAL A 375 4.31 -4.21 9.61
C VAL A 375 4.83 -5.45 10.28
N ASP A 376 4.45 -6.61 9.78
CA ASP A 376 4.88 -7.88 10.33
C ASP A 376 5.84 -8.55 9.36
N LYS A 377 6.70 -9.43 9.88
CA LYS A 377 7.39 -10.45 9.10
C LYS A 377 6.34 -11.35 8.46
N VAL A 378 5.79 -10.92 7.34
CA VAL A 378 4.92 -11.76 6.53
C VAL A 378 5.83 -12.66 5.72
N ASP A 379 5.58 -13.97 5.74
CA ASP A 379 6.21 -14.91 4.83
C ASP A 379 5.77 -14.59 3.40
N SER A 380 6.44 -13.62 2.80
CA SER A 380 6.37 -13.35 1.36
C SER A 380 7.13 -14.46 0.64
N VAL A 381 6.51 -15.02 -0.40
CA VAL A 381 7.16 -15.99 -1.27
C VAL A 381 8.35 -15.34 -1.99
N THR A 382 8.27 -14.03 -2.27
CA THR A 382 9.27 -13.25 -3.00
C THR A 382 10.41 -12.73 -2.12
N TYR A 383 10.16 -12.34 -0.87
CA TYR A 383 11.14 -11.61 -0.05
C TYR A 383 11.59 -12.31 1.24
N GLY A 384 10.89 -13.36 1.68
CA GLY A 384 11.00 -13.86 3.05
C GLY A 384 10.50 -12.84 4.10
N PRO A 385 10.69 -13.12 5.40
CA PRO A 385 10.11 -12.31 6.48
C PRO A 385 10.69 -10.89 6.53
N PHE A 386 9.87 -9.88 6.27
CA PHE A 386 10.31 -8.47 6.18
C PHE A 386 9.40 -7.49 6.97
N GLU A 387 9.98 -6.41 7.52
CA GLU A 387 9.30 -5.41 8.34
C GLU A 387 9.81 -4.00 7.99
N GLU A 388 8.90 -3.05 7.70
CA GLU A 388 9.25 -1.63 7.49
C GLU A 388 9.08 -0.80 8.76
N THR A 389 8.49 -1.36 9.82
CA THR A 389 8.22 -0.66 11.07
C THR A 389 9.38 -0.83 12.04
N PRO A 390 10.15 0.23 12.39
CA PRO A 390 11.18 0.11 13.41
C PRO A 390 10.61 -0.23 14.79
N GLY A 391 11.40 -0.90 15.63
CA GLY A 391 11.01 -1.31 16.99
C GLY A 391 10.27 -0.25 17.82
N PRO A 392 10.72 1.02 17.87
CA PRO A 392 10.03 2.08 18.65
C PRO A 392 8.61 2.43 18.17
N LEU A 393 8.22 2.04 16.95
CA LEU A 393 6.90 2.29 16.38
C LEU A 393 5.92 1.12 16.56
N ARG A 394 6.39 -0.08 16.91
CA ARG A 394 5.55 -1.30 16.95
C ARG A 394 4.32 -1.19 17.86
N ASN A 395 4.46 -0.50 18.99
CA ASN A 395 3.35 -0.29 19.95
C ASN A 395 2.58 1.01 19.67
N LYS A 396 2.80 1.66 18.53
CA LYS A 396 2.23 2.97 18.17
C LYS A 396 1.67 2.98 16.74
N LEU A 397 1.41 1.80 16.17
CA LEU A 397 0.92 1.64 14.80
C LEU A 397 -0.36 2.44 14.54
N ASP A 398 -1.27 2.49 15.51
CA ASP A 398 -2.53 3.22 15.40
C ASP A 398 -2.35 4.74 15.43
N SER A 399 -1.16 5.22 15.79
CA SER A 399 -0.82 6.64 15.86
C SER A 399 0.03 7.11 14.66
N LEU A 400 0.30 6.22 13.69
CA LEU A 400 1.11 6.58 12.53
C LEU A 400 0.29 7.38 11.52
N ALA A 401 0.90 8.45 11.02
CA ALA A 401 0.32 9.39 10.08
C ALA A 401 1.24 9.61 8.89
N LEU A 402 0.66 10.05 7.78
CA LEU A 402 1.41 10.57 6.64
C LEU A 402 1.94 11.97 6.96
N GLU A 403 3.22 12.19 6.73
CA GLU A 403 3.89 13.46 6.93
C GLU A 403 4.66 13.87 5.69
N ARG A 404 4.71 15.17 5.42
CA ARG A 404 5.47 15.78 4.35
C ARG A 404 6.73 16.44 4.90
N PHE A 405 7.84 16.34 4.16
CA PHE A 405 9.07 17.04 4.48
C PHE A 405 8.95 18.54 4.16
N VAL A 406 9.11 19.39 5.16
CA VAL A 406 9.05 20.85 5.08
C VAL A 406 10.35 21.42 5.63
N ILE A 407 11.19 21.96 4.74
CA ILE A 407 12.49 22.62 5.03
C ILE A 407 13.50 21.67 5.71
N ASP A 408 13.27 21.33 6.97
CA ASP A 408 14.17 20.55 7.83
C ASP A 408 13.47 19.46 8.66
N LYS A 409 12.13 19.31 8.53
CA LYS A 409 11.35 18.37 9.33
C LYS A 409 10.20 17.74 8.57
N TYR A 410 9.71 16.60 9.05
CA TYR A 410 8.44 16.03 8.63
C TYR A 410 7.28 16.62 9.45
N ALA A 411 6.21 17.03 8.78
CA ALA A 411 5.00 17.54 9.40
C ALA A 411 3.76 17.03 8.67
N ALA A 412 2.63 16.91 9.37
CA ALA A 412 1.38 16.50 8.74
C ALA A 412 1.02 17.44 7.57
N ASP A 413 0.68 16.84 6.43
CA ASP A 413 -0.01 17.50 5.33
C ASP A 413 -1.33 16.77 5.09
N GLY A 414 -2.43 17.50 5.24
CA GLY A 414 -3.75 16.89 5.39
C GLY A 414 -4.00 16.26 6.77
N LEU A 415 -5.05 15.45 6.84
CA LEU A 415 -5.55 14.79 8.05
C LEU A 415 -5.57 13.28 7.83
N SER A 416 -4.63 12.57 8.48
CA SER A 416 -4.59 11.11 8.51
C SER A 416 -5.65 10.55 9.44
N ILE A 417 -6.40 9.55 8.98
CA ILE A 417 -7.23 8.71 9.86
C ILE A 417 -6.36 7.63 10.54
N LEU A 418 -6.91 6.97 11.56
CA LEU A 418 -6.21 5.87 12.24
C LEU A 418 -5.93 4.73 11.26
N PRO A 419 -4.69 4.19 11.22
CA PRO A 419 -4.37 3.03 10.42
C PRO A 419 -5.20 1.79 10.76
N THR A 420 -5.37 0.94 9.75
CA THR A 420 -6.13 -0.31 9.85
C THR A 420 -5.26 -1.51 9.51
N ASN A 421 -5.71 -2.70 9.93
CA ASN A 421 -4.99 -3.97 9.79
C ASN A 421 -5.78 -5.05 9.01
N ALA A 422 -6.73 -4.64 8.17
CA ALA A 422 -7.59 -5.58 7.44
C ALA A 422 -6.88 -6.28 6.26
N ASP A 423 -5.63 -5.90 5.95
CA ASP A 423 -4.83 -6.48 4.88
C ASP A 423 -3.70 -7.35 5.46
N PRO A 424 -3.47 -8.58 4.94
CA PRO A 424 -2.46 -9.48 5.48
C PRO A 424 -1.01 -9.03 5.26
N PHE A 425 -0.74 -8.19 4.24
CA PHE A 425 0.63 -7.75 3.91
C PHE A 425 0.89 -6.31 4.35
N PHE A 426 -0.15 -5.48 4.40
CA PHE A 426 -0.03 -4.05 4.65
C PHE A 426 -0.81 -3.60 5.89
N ARG A 427 -0.22 -2.72 6.68
CA ARG A 427 -1.03 -1.69 7.37
C ARG A 427 -1.22 -0.53 6.42
N TYR A 428 -2.36 0.12 6.52
CA TYR A 428 -2.70 1.22 5.62
C TYR A 428 -3.68 2.20 6.26
N SER A 429 -3.65 3.43 5.75
CA SER A 429 -4.54 4.51 6.14
C SER A 429 -4.74 5.49 4.97
N ILE A 430 -5.53 6.53 5.20
CA ILE A 430 -5.81 7.61 4.25
C ILE A 430 -5.55 8.96 4.93
N ALA A 431 -4.77 9.81 4.27
CA ALA A 431 -4.65 11.23 4.57
C ALA A 431 -5.60 12.01 3.67
N THR A 432 -6.60 12.65 4.26
CA THR A 432 -7.54 13.52 3.55
C THR A 432 -7.01 14.95 3.50
N ASN A 433 -7.47 15.75 2.56
CA ASN A 433 -7.08 17.17 2.44
C ASN A 433 -5.57 17.42 2.24
N VAL A 434 -4.86 16.51 1.56
CA VAL A 434 -3.47 16.74 1.15
C VAL A 434 -3.46 17.80 0.04
N ARG A 435 -2.56 18.77 0.12
CA ARG A 435 -2.55 19.95 -0.78
C ARG A 435 -1.18 20.25 -1.39
N ASN A 436 -0.16 19.47 -1.07
CA ASN A 436 1.19 19.75 -1.49
C ASN A 436 1.85 18.52 -2.12
N SER A 437 2.75 18.78 -3.05
CA SER A 437 3.67 17.79 -3.62
C SER A 437 4.95 17.74 -2.79
N GLY A 438 5.82 16.78 -3.08
CA GLY A 438 7.14 16.63 -2.48
C GLY A 438 7.32 15.29 -1.78
N ASP A 439 8.20 15.30 -0.80
CA ASP A 439 8.67 14.09 -0.13
C ASP A 439 7.79 13.81 1.10
N PHE A 440 7.33 12.57 1.21
CA PHE A 440 6.46 12.10 2.28
C PHE A 440 7.04 10.85 2.96
N ALA A 441 6.71 10.72 4.23
CA ALA A 441 7.04 9.58 5.07
C ALA A 441 5.81 9.18 5.90
N ILE A 442 5.87 7.98 6.47
CA ILE A 442 4.92 7.56 7.50
C ILE A 442 5.68 7.56 8.81
N GLY A 443 5.07 8.08 9.86
CA GLY A 443 5.68 8.03 11.17
C GLY A 443 4.71 8.41 12.25
N LEU A 444 5.21 8.46 13.47
CA LEU A 444 4.58 9.35 14.42
C LEU A 444 4.63 10.71 13.76
N ALA A 445 3.48 11.37 13.70
CA ALA A 445 3.52 12.79 13.44
C ALA A 445 4.64 13.34 14.36
N SER A 446 5.51 14.24 13.90
CA SER A 446 6.44 14.95 14.77
C SER A 446 5.71 15.62 15.95
N TYR A 447 4.37 15.61 15.88
CA TYR A 447 3.40 15.76 16.94
C TYR A 447 2.37 14.59 16.98
N SER A 448 2.78 13.36 17.34
CA SER A 448 1.87 12.48 18.09
C SER A 448 1.36 13.39 19.20
N THR A 449 0.09 13.77 19.13
CA THR A 449 -0.46 14.98 19.77
C THR A 449 -0.29 14.92 21.28
N VAL A 450 0.90 15.24 21.78
CA VAL A 450 1.12 15.51 23.18
C VAL A 450 0.73 16.96 23.38
N TRP A 451 -0.58 17.18 23.47
CA TRP A 451 -1.03 18.36 24.19
C TRP A 451 -0.67 18.13 25.65
N VAL A 452 0.15 19.01 26.20
CA VAL A 452 0.58 18.92 27.59
C VAL A 452 -0.43 19.69 28.42
N LEU A 453 -1.22 18.98 29.21
CA LEU A 453 -2.16 19.58 30.14
C LEU A 453 -1.36 20.24 31.27
N ARG A 454 -1.33 21.57 31.28
CA ARG A 454 -0.86 22.35 32.42
C ARG A 454 -2.06 22.88 33.18
N THR A 455 -2.25 22.41 34.41
CA THR A 455 -3.41 22.77 35.23
C THR A 455 -3.04 23.36 36.56
N LYS A 456 -4.00 24.08 37.14
CA LYS A 456 -4.05 24.33 38.57
C LYS A 456 -5.43 23.99 39.11
N LEU A 457 -5.48 22.95 39.92
CA LEU A 457 -6.68 22.37 40.52
C LEU A 457 -6.42 22.11 41.99
N ILE A 458 -7.37 22.47 42.85
CA ILE A 458 -7.23 22.38 44.30
C ILE A 458 -8.40 21.58 44.87
N LEU A 459 -8.16 20.79 45.91
CA LEU A 459 -9.16 19.98 46.63
C LEU A 459 -9.44 20.60 48.00
N GLU A 460 -10.70 20.86 48.35
CA GLU A 460 -11.05 21.51 49.63
C GLU A 460 -10.50 20.78 50.86
N GLY A 461 -10.65 19.47 50.92
CA GLY A 461 -10.24 18.71 52.11
C GLY A 461 -8.74 18.57 52.27
N ALA A 462 -8.00 18.44 51.16
CA ALA A 462 -6.55 18.29 51.17
C ALA A 462 -5.82 19.57 51.59
N MET A 463 -6.46 20.75 51.51
CA MET A 463 -5.79 22.02 51.74
C MET A 463 -5.34 22.21 53.20
N ARG A 464 -4.06 22.54 53.41
CA ARG A 464 -3.47 22.75 54.75
C ARG A 464 -3.07 24.19 55.02
N GLN A 465 -2.53 24.89 54.02
CA GLN A 465 -2.03 26.27 54.18
C GLN A 465 -2.51 27.17 53.04
N TYR A 466 -3.16 28.29 53.37
CA TYR A 466 -3.56 29.36 52.44
C TYR A 466 -3.71 30.69 53.21
N GLY A 467 -3.44 31.83 52.56
CA GLY A 467 -3.51 33.16 53.18
C GLY A 467 -2.76 34.23 52.39
N GLY A 468 -2.82 35.49 52.85
CA GLY A 468 -2.43 36.71 52.11
C GLY A 468 -1.12 36.64 51.33
N ASP A 469 -0.10 35.96 51.87
CA ASP A 469 1.24 35.85 51.27
C ASP A 469 1.79 34.40 51.23
N VAL A 470 0.94 33.38 51.36
CA VAL A 470 1.39 31.98 51.41
C VAL A 470 0.92 31.19 50.19
N THR A 471 1.86 30.46 49.58
CA THR A 471 1.55 29.56 48.45
C THR A 471 0.59 28.47 48.93
N PRO A 472 -0.58 28.29 48.27
CA PRO A 472 -1.50 27.21 48.58
C PRO A 472 -0.82 25.85 48.48
N ILE A 473 -0.89 25.05 49.55
CA ILE A 473 -0.33 23.70 49.60
C ILE A 473 -1.39 22.71 50.09
N MET A 474 -1.59 21.65 49.31
CA MET A 474 -2.38 20.47 49.68
C MET A 474 -1.53 19.43 50.41
N SER A 475 -2.19 18.61 51.22
CA SER A 475 -1.54 17.57 52.01
C SER A 475 -1.05 16.42 51.17
N THR A 476 0.07 15.83 51.59
CA THR A 476 0.63 14.61 51.00
C THR A 476 0.69 13.47 52.03
N ASP A 477 -0.16 13.55 53.05
CA ASP A 477 -0.24 12.60 54.18
C ASP A 477 -0.43 11.15 53.73
N LEU A 478 -1.19 10.92 52.63
CA LEU A 478 -1.38 9.59 52.04
C LEU A 478 -0.06 8.98 51.52
N VAL A 479 0.81 9.80 50.94
CA VAL A 479 2.14 9.38 50.48
C VAL A 479 3.07 9.23 51.68
N ALA A 480 3.06 10.18 52.61
CA ALA A 480 3.88 10.14 53.82
C ALA A 480 3.58 8.89 54.69
N SER A 481 2.33 8.45 54.70
CA SER A 481 1.86 7.25 55.40
C SER A 481 1.96 5.97 54.56
N ASN A 482 2.45 6.06 53.31
CA ASN A 482 2.60 4.95 52.37
C ASN A 482 1.30 4.16 52.10
N ILE A 483 0.17 4.87 52.05
CA ILE A 483 -1.16 4.28 51.81
C ILE A 483 -1.73 4.64 50.43
N LEU A 484 -1.16 5.61 49.71
CA LEU A 484 -1.56 5.91 48.32
C LEU A 484 -1.20 4.73 47.39
N PRO A 485 -2.17 4.11 46.69
CA PRO A 485 -1.89 2.97 45.81
C PRO A 485 -0.96 3.33 44.65
N LEU A 486 0.00 2.45 44.35
CA LEU A 486 0.92 2.59 43.21
C LEU A 486 0.25 2.40 41.84
N THR A 487 -0.97 1.86 41.82
CA THR A 487 -1.82 1.70 40.64
C THR A 487 -3.21 2.25 40.99
N PRO A 488 -3.88 3.00 40.09
CA PRO A 488 -5.22 3.51 40.36
C PRO A 488 -6.19 2.38 40.73
N PRO A 489 -6.90 2.49 41.87
CA PRO A 489 -7.79 1.43 42.34
C PRO A 489 -8.99 1.24 41.40
N PRO A 490 -9.63 0.06 41.38
CA PRO A 490 -10.77 -0.26 40.51
C PRO A 490 -12.09 0.34 41.01
N ILE A 491 -12.08 1.63 41.38
CA ILE A 491 -13.23 2.39 41.90
C ILE A 491 -13.48 3.60 40.99
N TYR A 492 -14.68 4.17 41.02
CA TYR A 492 -14.96 5.39 40.28
C TYR A 492 -14.25 6.60 40.94
N PRO A 493 -13.75 7.58 40.16
CA PRO A 493 -13.78 7.67 38.70
C PRO A 493 -12.64 6.92 37.98
N TYR A 494 -11.67 6.35 38.69
CA TYR A 494 -10.49 5.73 38.08
C TYR A 494 -10.81 4.53 37.17
N ASN A 495 -11.92 3.85 37.41
CA ASN A 495 -12.43 2.77 36.56
C ASN A 495 -12.95 3.23 35.18
N LEU A 496 -13.09 4.54 34.95
CA LEU A 496 -13.45 5.10 33.65
C LEU A 496 -12.29 5.07 32.64
N ASP A 497 -11.05 5.09 33.12
CA ASP A 497 -9.87 5.01 32.25
C ASP A 497 -9.59 3.54 31.86
N PRO A 498 -9.76 3.16 30.58
CA PRO A 498 -9.54 1.79 30.13
C PRO A 498 -8.08 1.33 30.29
N ASN A 499 -7.13 2.26 30.41
CA ASN A 499 -5.71 1.99 30.55
C ASN A 499 -5.24 1.98 32.01
N ARG A 500 -6.14 2.13 33.00
CA ARG A 500 -5.75 2.24 34.43
C ARG A 500 -4.80 1.13 34.90
N THR A 501 -4.96 -0.09 34.39
CA THR A 501 -4.17 -1.26 34.82
C THR A 501 -2.74 -1.22 34.30
N THR A 502 -2.46 -0.39 33.29
CA THR A 502 -1.11 -0.17 32.77
C THR A 502 -0.37 0.95 33.50
N LEU A 503 -1.09 1.75 34.30
CA LEU A 503 -0.52 2.86 35.07
C LEU A 503 0.02 2.32 36.40
N THR A 504 1.32 2.05 36.44
CA THR A 504 2.01 1.60 37.66
C THR A 504 3.17 2.53 37.97
N VAL A 505 3.16 3.09 39.18
CA VAL A 505 4.20 3.97 39.70
C VAL A 505 5.17 3.13 40.53
N ALA A 506 6.47 3.19 40.24
CA ALA A 506 7.46 2.42 40.99
C ALA A 506 7.56 2.87 42.47
N ALA A 507 7.50 4.17 42.71
CA ALA A 507 7.43 4.80 44.03
C ALA A 507 6.76 6.17 43.90
N MET A 508 5.80 6.46 44.78
CA MET A 508 5.10 7.75 44.77
C MET A 508 6.02 8.89 45.24
N PRO A 509 6.19 9.97 44.46
CA PRO A 509 6.90 11.16 44.92
C PRO A 509 6.20 11.83 46.11
N ASP A 510 6.99 12.44 47.00
CA ASP A 510 6.55 13.16 48.21
C ASP A 510 5.64 14.38 47.94
N SER A 511 5.51 14.77 46.67
CA SER A 511 4.72 15.90 46.20
C SER A 511 3.33 15.52 45.70
N ILE A 512 2.98 14.22 45.69
CA ILE A 512 1.68 13.75 45.21
C ILE A 512 0.64 13.78 46.34
N VAL A 513 -0.55 14.27 46.01
CA VAL A 513 -1.74 14.28 46.87
C VAL A 513 -2.55 13.01 46.63
N ASP A 514 -2.97 12.79 45.39
CA ASP A 514 -3.84 11.67 45.01
C ASP A 514 -3.92 11.47 43.48
N TRP A 515 -4.58 10.40 43.05
CA TRP A 515 -5.00 10.13 41.68
C TRP A 515 -6.17 11.02 41.24
N ILE A 516 -6.20 11.38 39.95
CA ILE A 516 -7.25 12.19 39.35
C ILE A 516 -7.54 11.75 37.90
N VAL A 517 -8.81 11.82 37.49
CA VAL A 517 -9.24 11.51 36.11
C VAL A 517 -9.54 12.80 35.35
N VAL A 518 -9.07 12.85 34.10
CA VAL A 518 -9.34 13.94 33.16
C VAL A 518 -10.16 13.40 32.00
N GLU A 519 -11.30 14.03 31.73
CA GLU A 519 -12.17 13.73 30.60
C GLU A 519 -12.14 14.85 29.57
N PHE A 520 -12.23 14.48 28.30
CA PHE A 520 -12.36 15.40 27.17
C PHE A 520 -13.69 15.15 26.45
N ARG A 521 -14.57 16.16 26.47
CA ARG A 521 -15.93 16.08 25.92
C ARG A 521 -16.13 17.08 24.78
N THR A 522 -16.81 16.69 23.71
CA THR A 522 -17.13 17.57 22.56
C THR A 522 -18.29 18.54 22.86
N SER A 523 -19.15 18.17 23.80
CA SER A 523 -20.25 18.97 24.33
C SER A 523 -20.34 18.74 25.85
N PRO A 524 -20.85 19.68 26.66
CA PRO A 524 -20.99 19.50 28.10
C PRO A 524 -21.76 18.23 28.51
N THR A 525 -22.71 17.79 27.69
CA THR A 525 -23.59 16.63 27.93
C THR A 525 -23.18 15.36 27.19
N ASP A 526 -22.18 15.42 26.32
CA ASP A 526 -21.71 14.24 25.60
C ASP A 526 -20.88 13.34 26.53
N GLN A 527 -20.87 12.03 26.25
CA GLN A 527 -19.89 11.15 26.87
C GLN A 527 -18.47 11.60 26.53
N ALA A 528 -17.53 11.36 27.45
CA ALA A 528 -16.14 11.68 27.23
C ALA A 528 -15.58 10.89 26.02
N GLY A 529 -15.13 11.62 25.00
CA GLY A 529 -14.50 11.03 23.82
C GLY A 529 -13.06 10.56 24.08
N HIS A 530 -12.47 11.02 25.18
CA HIS A 530 -11.16 10.58 25.66
C HIS A 530 -11.08 10.74 27.18
N ILE A 531 -10.45 9.78 27.86
CA ILE A 531 -10.31 9.73 29.32
C ILE A 531 -8.86 9.33 29.63
N GLN A 532 -8.22 10.06 30.55
CA GLN A 532 -6.86 9.75 30.97
C GLN A 532 -6.67 10.06 32.46
N THR A 533 -6.06 9.13 33.19
CA THR A 533 -5.72 9.29 34.61
C THR A 533 -4.34 9.92 34.79
N GLY A 534 -4.21 10.82 35.76
CA GLY A 534 -2.95 11.43 36.17
C GLY A 534 -2.81 11.50 37.70
N LEU A 535 -1.73 12.13 38.16
CA LEU A 535 -1.47 12.38 39.58
C LEU A 535 -1.61 13.86 39.90
N LEU A 536 -2.34 14.19 40.96
CA LEU A 536 -2.46 15.54 41.47
C LEU A 536 -1.32 15.84 42.44
N THR A 537 -0.59 16.92 42.20
CA THR A 537 0.52 17.38 43.06
C THR A 537 0.04 18.36 44.14
N LYS A 538 0.83 18.54 45.21
CA LYS A 538 0.52 19.44 46.34
C LYS A 538 0.33 20.91 45.95
N ASN A 539 0.85 21.31 44.79
CA ASN A 539 0.72 22.66 44.23
C ASN A 539 -0.45 22.78 43.23
N GLY A 540 -1.22 21.71 43.03
CA GLY A 540 -2.39 21.67 42.17
C GLY A 540 -2.14 21.37 40.69
N MET A 541 -0.93 20.97 40.30
CA MET A 541 -0.65 20.50 38.94
C MET A 541 -1.01 19.03 38.78
N ILE A 542 -1.49 18.65 37.60
CA ILE A 542 -1.68 17.25 37.22
C ILE A 542 -0.48 16.77 36.41
N VAL A 543 0.13 15.68 36.84
CA VAL A 543 1.35 15.12 36.23
C VAL A 543 1.16 13.69 35.74
N ASP A 544 2.01 13.31 34.79
CA ASP A 544 2.10 11.97 34.23
C ASP A 544 2.59 10.96 35.27
N PRO A 545 1.91 9.81 35.47
CA PRO A 545 2.32 8.80 36.44
C PRO A 545 3.70 8.19 36.17
N THR A 546 4.19 8.27 34.93
CA THR A 546 5.48 7.70 34.52
C THR A 546 6.62 8.70 34.59
N SER A 547 6.42 9.93 34.08
CA SER A 547 7.49 10.94 34.00
C SER A 547 7.45 12.00 35.10
N PHE A 548 6.35 12.12 35.85
CA PHE A 548 6.11 13.18 36.84
C PHE A 548 6.21 14.61 36.29
N LEU A 549 6.21 14.77 34.97
CA LEU A 549 6.08 16.03 34.26
C LEU A 549 4.59 16.33 33.99
N PRO A 550 4.20 17.56 33.63
CA PRO A 550 2.81 17.89 33.32
C PRO A 550 2.19 16.89 32.33
N LEU A 551 0.95 16.48 32.59
CA LEU A 551 0.31 15.32 31.96
C LEU A 551 0.22 15.46 30.42
N PRO A 552 0.95 14.65 29.64
CA PRO A 552 0.81 14.62 28.20
C PRO A 552 -0.43 13.80 27.83
N ILE A 553 -1.37 14.39 27.12
CA ILE A 553 -2.57 13.68 26.65
C ILE A 553 -2.21 12.91 25.40
N ARG A 554 -2.45 11.59 25.38
CA ARG A 554 -1.98 10.69 24.31
C ARG A 554 -3.17 10.04 23.62
N GLY A 555 -3.14 9.94 22.29
CA GLY A 555 -4.20 9.23 21.55
C GLY A 555 -5.54 10.00 21.44
N ILE A 556 -5.54 11.30 21.79
CA ILE A 556 -6.69 12.18 21.55
C ILE A 556 -6.63 12.81 20.16
N ARG A 557 -7.80 12.89 19.49
CA ARG A 557 -7.93 13.60 18.20
C ARG A 557 -7.77 15.10 18.43
N PRO A 558 -7.01 15.84 17.59
CA PRO A 558 -6.97 17.29 17.69
C PRO A 558 -8.39 17.89 17.53
N GLY A 559 -8.73 18.88 18.35
CA GLY A 559 -10.06 19.46 18.36
C GLY A 559 -10.31 20.35 19.58
N GLU A 560 -11.51 20.90 19.68
CA GLU A 560 -11.95 21.72 20.81
C GLU A 560 -12.77 20.87 21.79
N TYR A 561 -12.37 20.84 23.06
CA TYR A 561 -12.99 20.00 24.08
C TYR A 561 -13.30 20.77 25.36
N HIS A 562 -14.41 20.44 26.01
CA HIS A 562 -14.57 20.71 27.43
C HIS A 562 -13.70 19.72 28.21
N VAL A 563 -12.94 20.23 29.18
CA VAL A 563 -12.04 19.41 30.00
C VAL A 563 -12.66 19.29 31.39
N ALA A 564 -13.02 18.07 31.79
CA ALA A 564 -13.59 17.78 33.10
C ALA A 564 -12.59 17.04 33.99
N PHE A 565 -12.64 17.34 35.29
CA PHE A 565 -11.77 16.81 36.33
C PHE A 565 -12.61 16.09 37.37
N LEU A 566 -12.31 14.80 37.57
CA LEU A 566 -13.06 13.92 38.45
C LEU A 566 -12.12 13.33 39.50
N HIS A 567 -12.58 13.31 40.74
CA HIS A 567 -11.85 12.79 41.89
C HIS A 567 -12.76 11.89 42.73
N ARG A 568 -12.18 10.98 43.51
CA ARG A 568 -12.90 9.87 44.18
C ARG A 568 -13.97 10.32 45.18
N ASN A 569 -13.85 11.52 45.75
CA ASN A 569 -14.75 12.01 46.79
C ASN A 569 -15.05 13.52 46.74
N HIS A 570 -14.88 14.12 45.56
CA HIS A 570 -15.19 15.53 45.31
C HIS A 570 -16.15 15.68 44.13
N LEU A 571 -17.01 16.70 44.17
CA LEU A 571 -17.85 17.05 43.02
C LEU A 571 -16.98 17.45 41.82
N ALA A 572 -17.31 16.88 40.65
CA ALA A 572 -16.59 17.14 39.41
C ALA A 572 -16.65 18.62 38.98
N VAL A 573 -15.59 19.09 38.31
CA VAL A 573 -15.53 20.43 37.73
C VAL A 573 -15.11 20.37 36.28
N MET A 574 -15.61 21.27 35.44
CA MET A 574 -15.35 21.28 33.99
C MET A 574 -15.10 22.69 33.49
N THR A 575 -14.35 22.85 32.40
CA THR A 575 -14.17 24.13 31.73
C THR A 575 -15.48 24.63 31.11
N ASP A 576 -15.78 25.92 31.29
CA ASP A 576 -16.97 26.57 30.72
C ASP A 576 -16.89 26.65 29.19
N GLY A 577 -15.74 27.12 28.70
CA GLY A 577 -15.39 27.12 27.28
C GLY A 577 -14.69 25.83 26.85
N ARG A 578 -14.57 25.66 25.53
CA ARG A 578 -13.77 24.59 24.95
C ARG A 578 -12.31 25.00 24.88
N GLU A 579 -11.42 24.08 25.22
CA GLU A 579 -9.98 24.22 25.08
C GLU A 579 -9.53 23.55 23.78
N LEU A 580 -8.73 24.27 22.98
CA LEU A 580 -8.15 23.73 21.76
C LEU A 580 -7.04 22.73 22.13
N VAL A 581 -7.31 21.45 21.95
CA VAL A 581 -6.35 20.37 22.08
C VAL A 581 -5.66 20.19 20.73
N ALA A 582 -4.52 20.87 20.56
CA ALA A 582 -3.69 20.78 19.37
C ALA A 582 -2.23 21.08 19.73
N PRO A 583 -1.24 20.66 18.91
CA PRO A 583 0.18 20.95 19.15
C PRO A 583 0.49 22.45 19.18
N SER A 584 -0.25 23.24 18.39
CA SER A 584 -0.16 24.71 18.38
C SER A 584 -0.53 25.35 19.72
N ASN A 585 -1.20 24.61 20.61
CA ASN A 585 -1.66 25.07 21.92
C ASN A 585 -1.04 24.28 23.09
N ALA A 586 0.15 23.69 22.90
CA ALA A 586 0.79 22.77 23.87
C ALA A 586 1.18 23.39 25.23
N ASN A 587 1.14 24.72 25.37
CA ASN A 587 1.44 25.42 26.63
C ASN A 587 0.20 26.04 27.29
N ARG A 588 -1.01 25.66 26.86
CA ARG A 588 -2.24 26.18 27.45
C ARG A 588 -2.32 25.81 28.93
N PHE A 589 -2.51 26.83 29.76
CA PHE A 589 -2.70 26.69 31.19
C PHE A 589 -4.19 26.79 31.53
N VAL A 590 -4.72 25.74 32.17
CA VAL A 590 -6.11 25.64 32.64
C VAL A 590 -6.11 25.85 34.15
N ASP A 591 -6.50 27.05 34.59
CA ASP A 591 -6.54 27.40 36.01
C ASP A 591 -7.97 27.30 36.55
N MET A 592 -8.23 26.27 37.35
CA MET A 592 -9.51 26.05 38.02
C MET A 592 -9.54 26.68 39.42
N SER A 593 -8.46 27.34 39.87
CA SER A 593 -8.34 27.84 41.26
C SER A 593 -8.86 29.27 41.47
N ASN A 594 -9.26 29.96 40.41
CA ASN A 594 -9.76 31.35 40.47
C ASN A 594 -11.29 31.46 40.25
N GLY A 595 -11.96 30.34 39.95
CA GLY A 595 -13.41 30.26 39.73
C GLY A 595 -13.92 30.88 38.41
N ALA A 596 -13.04 31.41 37.57
CA ALA A 596 -13.34 31.87 36.22
C ALA A 596 -13.19 30.74 35.20
N ASN A 597 -13.96 30.79 34.10
CA ASN A 597 -13.97 29.75 33.05
C ASN A 597 -14.29 28.33 33.54
N VAL A 598 -15.03 28.22 34.64
CA VAL A 598 -15.57 26.96 35.18
C VAL A 598 -17.04 26.86 34.79
N PHE A 599 -17.46 25.74 34.26
CA PHE A 599 -18.85 25.46 33.90
C PHE A 599 -19.74 25.60 35.15
N GLY A 600 -20.82 26.38 35.07
CA GLY A 600 -21.65 26.76 36.23
C GLY A 600 -21.04 27.88 37.12
N GLY A 601 -19.90 28.43 36.71
CA GLY A 601 -19.21 29.55 37.34
C GLY A 601 -18.64 29.25 38.74
N ALA A 602 -18.22 30.29 39.44
CA ALA A 602 -17.65 30.19 40.79
C ALA A 602 -18.56 29.47 41.81
N SER A 603 -19.88 29.42 41.55
CA SER A 603 -20.85 28.70 42.39
C SER A 603 -20.69 27.18 42.34
N ALA A 604 -20.07 26.64 41.30
CA ALA A 604 -19.75 25.22 41.17
C ALA A 604 -18.61 24.78 42.12
N MET A 605 -17.86 25.73 42.68
CA MET A 605 -16.65 25.45 43.46
C MET A 605 -16.78 25.90 44.92
N LYS A 606 -15.85 25.46 45.76
CA LYS A 606 -15.71 25.92 47.14
C LYS A 606 -14.76 27.10 47.22
N VAL A 607 -15.17 28.18 47.90
CA VAL A 607 -14.23 29.23 48.33
C VAL A 607 -13.43 28.72 49.52
N LEU A 608 -12.12 28.63 49.36
CA LEU A 608 -11.19 28.14 50.38
C LEU A 608 -10.64 29.30 51.22
N GLY A 609 -10.31 30.42 50.58
CA GLY A 609 -9.78 31.61 51.26
C GLY A 609 -9.35 32.71 50.30
N LEU A 610 -8.49 33.59 50.78
CA LEU A 610 -7.87 34.67 50.00
C LEU A 610 -6.37 34.47 49.87
N VAL A 611 -5.83 34.59 48.66
CA VAL A 611 -4.39 34.57 48.35
C VAL A 611 -4.09 35.82 47.53
N GLY A 612 -3.21 36.70 48.02
CA GLY A 612 -2.94 37.99 47.36
C GLY A 612 -4.20 38.84 47.12
N GLY A 613 -5.18 38.78 48.02
CA GLY A 613 -6.47 39.48 47.90
C GLY A 613 -7.48 38.86 46.93
N THR A 614 -7.14 37.75 46.25
CA THR A 614 -8.04 37.05 45.32
C THR A 614 -8.61 35.78 45.96
N ARG A 615 -9.89 35.47 45.69
CA ARG A 615 -10.53 34.24 46.17
C ARG A 615 -9.88 33.01 45.54
N LEU A 616 -9.44 32.08 46.38
CA LEU A 616 -8.97 30.75 45.99
C LEU A 616 -10.14 29.78 46.02
N PHE A 617 -10.29 29.02 44.94
CA PHE A 617 -11.34 28.03 44.78
C PHE A 617 -10.76 26.61 44.70
N GLY A 618 -11.53 25.64 45.19
CA GLY A 618 -11.24 24.22 45.07
C GLY A 618 -12.48 23.40 44.72
N MET A 619 -12.26 22.15 44.32
CA MET A 619 -13.31 21.16 44.18
C MET A 619 -13.97 20.93 45.53
N VAL A 620 -15.28 20.73 45.52
CA VAL A 620 -16.10 20.60 46.72
C VAL A 620 -15.97 19.18 47.26
N ALA A 621 -15.51 19.02 48.50
CA ALA A 621 -15.35 17.71 49.13
C ALA A 621 -16.70 17.18 49.66
N GLY A 622 -16.89 15.86 49.65
CA GLY A 622 -17.94 15.18 50.43
C GLY A 622 -18.98 14.39 49.64
N ASP A 623 -18.79 14.20 48.33
CA ASP A 623 -19.58 13.27 47.50
C ASP A 623 -18.89 11.91 47.49
N VAL A 624 -19.16 11.11 48.52
CA VAL A 624 -18.42 9.86 48.78
C VAL A 624 -19.10 8.63 48.21
N ASP A 625 -20.39 8.73 47.91
CA ASP A 625 -21.14 7.71 47.14
C ASP A 625 -21.11 7.96 45.62
N GLN A 626 -20.51 9.08 45.20
CA GLN A 626 -20.17 9.42 43.82
C GLN A 626 -21.39 9.61 42.92
N ASN A 627 -22.52 10.00 43.51
CA ASN A 627 -23.76 10.24 42.79
C ASN A 627 -23.87 11.69 42.24
N GLY A 628 -22.86 12.53 42.47
CA GLY A 628 -22.84 13.92 42.05
C GLY A 628 -23.63 14.86 42.96
N SER A 629 -24.05 14.43 44.16
CA SER A 629 -24.85 15.20 45.10
C SER A 629 -24.43 14.92 46.54
N ILE A 630 -24.10 15.97 47.30
CA ILE A 630 -23.70 15.84 48.70
C ILE A 630 -24.96 15.85 49.57
N THR A 631 -25.31 14.69 50.10
CA THR A 631 -26.55 14.47 50.84
C THR A 631 -26.30 13.93 52.26
N ARG A 632 -27.38 13.59 52.97
CA ARG A 632 -27.29 12.89 54.25
C ARG A 632 -26.74 11.47 54.11
N THR A 633 -26.85 10.86 52.93
CA THR A 633 -26.32 9.53 52.64
C THR A 633 -24.80 9.53 52.78
N ASP A 634 -24.11 10.49 52.16
CA ASP A 634 -22.66 10.65 52.26
C ASP A 634 -22.18 10.78 53.71
N GLN A 635 -22.87 11.61 54.47
CA GLN A 635 -22.58 11.84 55.89
C GLN A 635 -22.74 10.57 56.72
N ASN A 636 -23.76 9.77 56.43
CA ASN A 636 -23.97 8.50 57.13
C ASN A 636 -22.89 7.47 56.76
N LEU A 637 -22.47 7.42 55.48
CA LEU A 637 -21.38 6.54 55.01
C LEU A 637 -20.03 6.91 55.62
N ILE A 638 -19.73 8.20 55.78
CA ILE A 638 -18.53 8.62 56.50
C ILE A 638 -18.64 8.24 57.97
N TRP A 639 -19.80 8.48 58.59
CA TRP A 639 -20.03 8.22 60.02
C TRP A 639 -19.91 6.74 60.40
N THR A 640 -20.28 5.81 59.51
CA THR A 640 -20.21 4.37 59.78
C THR A 640 -18.79 3.85 59.92
N ASP A 641 -17.80 4.54 59.36
CA ASP A 641 -16.42 4.09 59.28
C ASP A 641 -15.43 4.99 60.03
N VAL A 642 -15.93 5.91 60.87
CA VAL A 642 -15.12 6.77 61.76
C VAL A 642 -14.22 5.92 62.67
N ASP A 643 -13.05 6.46 63.00
CA ASP A 643 -11.95 5.82 63.74
C ASP A 643 -11.14 4.79 62.95
N THR A 644 -11.43 4.61 61.65
CA THR A 644 -10.59 3.81 60.75
C THR A 644 -9.40 4.63 60.25
N HIS A 645 -8.18 4.10 60.36
CA HIS A 645 -6.97 4.82 60.00
C HIS A 645 -5.98 3.95 59.21
N GLY A 646 -5.06 4.58 58.49
CA GLY A 646 -4.02 3.88 57.72
C GLY A 646 -4.57 3.17 56.48
N ILE A 647 -5.66 3.68 55.91
CA ILE A 647 -6.30 3.13 54.72
C ILE A 647 -6.51 4.19 53.65
N TYR A 648 -6.46 3.77 52.39
CA TYR A 648 -6.91 4.60 51.26
C TYR A 648 -8.42 4.42 51.08
N ALA A 649 -9.21 5.39 51.56
CA ALA A 649 -10.66 5.28 51.61
C ALA A 649 -11.37 6.34 50.74
N LEU A 650 -12.57 5.97 50.26
CA LEU A 650 -13.49 6.92 49.64
C LEU A 650 -13.96 7.98 50.65
N TYR A 651 -14.17 7.57 51.89
CA TYR A 651 -14.73 8.40 52.96
C TYR A 651 -13.73 9.38 53.58
N ASP A 652 -12.44 9.25 53.24
CA ASP A 652 -11.36 10.14 53.68
C ASP A 652 -11.38 11.40 52.79
N THR A 653 -12.25 12.33 53.14
CA THR A 653 -12.50 13.56 52.38
C THR A 653 -11.45 14.63 52.61
N ASP A 654 -10.70 14.58 53.73
CA ASP A 654 -9.61 15.52 54.03
C ASP A 654 -8.21 15.03 53.61
N LEU A 655 -8.13 13.79 53.12
CA LEU A 655 -6.96 13.10 52.55
C LEU A 655 -5.80 12.98 53.53
N ASP A 656 -6.08 12.76 54.81
CA ASP A 656 -5.07 12.53 55.85
C ASP A 656 -4.83 11.04 56.18
N GLY A 657 -5.65 10.13 55.63
CA GLY A 657 -5.59 8.70 55.88
C GLY A 657 -6.27 8.24 57.17
N ILE A 658 -7.04 9.12 57.82
CA ILE A 658 -7.75 8.89 59.09
C ILE A 658 -9.21 9.31 58.93
N LEU A 659 -10.13 8.34 58.93
CA LEU A 659 -11.56 8.64 58.94
C LEU A 659 -11.96 9.20 60.30
N SER A 660 -12.25 10.50 60.34
CA SER A 660 -12.53 11.22 61.58
C SER A 660 -13.78 12.10 61.45
N THR A 661 -14.14 12.76 62.55
CA THR A 661 -15.17 13.81 62.51
C THR A 661 -14.85 14.96 61.55
N ARG A 662 -13.57 15.13 61.14
CA ARG A 662 -13.17 16.16 60.17
C ARG A 662 -13.71 15.86 58.78
N ASP A 663 -13.69 14.60 58.36
CA ASP A 663 -14.27 14.19 57.08
C ASP A 663 -15.77 14.43 57.03
N TRP A 664 -16.43 14.02 58.12
CA TRP A 664 -17.86 14.21 58.28
C TRP A 664 -18.23 15.70 58.21
N ASN A 665 -17.43 16.56 58.85
CA ASN A 665 -17.64 18.00 58.84
C ASN A 665 -17.47 18.61 57.44
N LEU A 666 -16.55 18.12 56.60
CA LEU A 666 -16.39 18.58 55.22
C LEU A 666 -17.65 18.30 54.39
N SER A 667 -18.15 17.06 54.42
CA SER A 667 -19.41 16.69 53.75
C SER A 667 -20.61 17.48 54.31
N TRP A 668 -20.70 17.63 55.64
CA TRP A 668 -21.76 18.42 56.28
C TRP A 668 -21.76 19.90 55.85
N ASN A 669 -20.58 20.51 55.74
CA ASN A 669 -20.43 21.91 55.34
C ASN A 669 -20.82 22.15 53.87
N ASN A 670 -20.78 21.11 53.05
CA ASN A 670 -21.13 21.15 51.63
C ASN A 670 -22.48 20.50 51.30
N ARG A 671 -23.28 20.15 52.33
CA ARG A 671 -24.59 19.52 52.17
C ARG A 671 -25.51 20.30 51.22
N GLY A 672 -26.25 19.58 50.39
CA GLY A 672 -27.20 20.13 49.43
C GLY A 672 -26.56 20.68 48.15
N ARG A 673 -25.24 20.55 47.98
CA ARG A 673 -24.56 20.90 46.72
C ARG A 673 -24.63 19.73 45.75
N THR A 674 -24.82 20.04 44.48
CA THR A 674 -24.84 19.08 43.38
C THR A 674 -23.80 19.49 42.32
N SER A 675 -23.19 18.52 41.66
CA SER A 675 -22.34 18.76 40.51
C SER A 675 -23.14 19.45 39.41
N VAL A 676 -22.51 20.42 38.75
CA VAL A 676 -23.03 21.07 37.54
C VAL A 676 -22.51 20.41 36.27
N VAL A 677 -21.54 19.49 36.39
CA VAL A 677 -21.06 18.67 35.27
C VAL A 677 -22.11 17.58 35.00
N PRO A 678 -22.73 17.56 33.81
CA PRO A 678 -23.79 16.60 33.47
C PRO A 678 -23.36 15.14 33.40
#